data_AF-A0A6I6LAF9-F1
#
_entry.id   AF-A0A6I6LAF9-F1
#
_cell.length_a   1.000
_cell.length_b   1.000
_cell.length_c   1.000
_cell.angle_alpha   90.00
_cell.angle_beta   90.00
_cell.angle_gamma   90.00
#
_symmetry.space_group_name_H-M   'P 1'
#
loop_
_entity.id
_entity.type
_entity.pdbx_description
1 polymer ?
#
loop_
_entity_poly.entity_id
_entity_poly.type
_entity_poly.pdbx_seq_one_letter_code
_entity_poly.pdbx_strand_id
1 'polypeptide(L)'
;MGNIKAFVGHSFTSDDEQVVARFLKMFDQIKVAMPNFDWTNAKQAEPEELSSKVLKLVADCNTFIAICTKKELVSPPEAIKKSFLKANSSIIRDDRLNWKTSDWIIQEIGLAFGRKMSLIILLEDGCRRPGGLQGNVEFISFERQAPEKAFGQILEMLRAISPPIGSQTEGAIDTASGVAHEPEHKSDLNTEDDAPKSGWTVDDFERAFFWKLIRGETEAAEAISEAFHASELAVSDEARAEWDSRCELRRLQWTEKGDLRTLRELHGKYTENIKVKTMYALALGKYSKHKESAELFEEASSIGTILSDKVENKIEAAIQRSKGGQSQLALQHFNEVKGLVKNDPDLAYLLARGISRFAEAEKNDTLRIEAMEQMIWLRPDDDDTRFSLAFAHSEASNNDMALHHYLAIPHARRKEGTWNNIGVAYQHFSIPARSIDAFRHAASEGNTLAMSNLAYRYLNVGFLKEAKEQLDNALNTEEPHKNVSEALSSVMETPDKEKKEVDEILASASKKIAAFEKLGQAILEPDIITLNAEWICPDCELTVAIKDSKFEASGRYQEKMNALTGLLATVKHKEYEIAFTGEIAGRRVFGDVVRTPVGTNATSILAGALNRESKRFAILFDSTLQSGEVIEAIDSREPRFYQIHAKPRQPRLEVNVDTPR
;
A
#
# COMPACT_ATOMS: atom_id res chain seq x y z
N MET A 1 -13.65 0.58 -25.07
CA MET A 1 -13.15 1.81 -24.40
C MET A 1 -13.71 1.81 -23.00
N GLY A 2 -12.88 1.95 -21.97
CA GLY A 2 -13.37 2.10 -20.60
C GLY A 2 -14.18 3.40 -20.49
N ASN A 3 -15.33 3.34 -19.82
CA ASN A 3 -16.16 4.53 -19.60
C ASN A 3 -15.56 5.30 -18.42
N ILE A 4 -15.14 6.55 -18.62
CA ILE A 4 -14.66 7.44 -17.57
C ILE A 4 -15.89 8.02 -16.87
N LYS A 5 -16.05 7.71 -15.58
CA LYS A 5 -17.05 8.33 -14.71
C LYS A 5 -16.33 9.16 -13.68
N ALA A 6 -16.34 10.47 -13.87
CA ALA A 6 -15.62 11.42 -13.05
C ALA A 6 -16.50 12.03 -11.95
N PHE A 7 -16.00 12.09 -10.72
CA PHE A 7 -16.54 12.97 -9.70
C PHE A 7 -15.70 14.26 -9.65
N VAL A 8 -16.36 15.42 -9.74
CA VAL A 8 -15.71 16.74 -9.70
C VAL A 8 -15.86 17.36 -8.32
N GLY A 9 -14.79 17.37 -7.54
CA GLY A 9 -14.70 18.06 -6.25
C GLY A 9 -14.35 19.53 -6.46
N HIS A 10 -15.16 20.44 -5.93
CA HIS A 10 -14.92 21.89 -6.03
C HIS A 10 -15.53 22.67 -4.86
N SER A 11 -15.07 23.91 -4.65
CA SER A 11 -15.65 24.79 -3.64
C SER A 11 -17.10 25.19 -3.97
N PHE A 12 -17.92 25.37 -2.93
CA PHE A 12 -19.31 25.89 -3.02
C PHE A 12 -19.43 27.35 -2.58
N THR A 13 -18.31 28.03 -2.34
CA THR A 13 -18.29 29.41 -1.89
C THR A 13 -18.56 30.36 -3.06
N SER A 14 -19.24 31.48 -2.78
CA SER A 14 -19.67 32.44 -3.81
C SER A 14 -18.51 33.09 -4.59
N ASP A 15 -17.33 33.20 -3.98
CA ASP A 15 -16.11 33.73 -4.60
C ASP A 15 -15.50 32.79 -5.65
N ASP A 16 -15.85 31.50 -5.65
CA ASP A 16 -15.41 30.52 -6.63
C ASP A 16 -16.43 30.19 -7.71
N GLU A 17 -17.67 30.65 -7.55
CA GLU A 17 -18.79 30.33 -8.42
C GLU A 17 -18.45 30.54 -9.90
N GLN A 18 -17.79 31.66 -10.22
CA GLN A 18 -17.43 31.99 -11.60
C GLN A 18 -16.36 31.05 -12.19
N VAL A 19 -15.32 30.71 -11.43
CA VAL A 19 -14.23 29.84 -11.93
C VAL A 19 -14.71 28.39 -12.03
N VAL A 20 -15.48 27.92 -11.04
CA VAL A 20 -16.09 26.59 -11.04
C VAL A 20 -17.05 26.47 -12.23
N ALA A 21 -17.97 27.43 -12.43
CA ALA A 21 -18.94 27.37 -13.53
C ALA A 21 -18.26 27.27 -14.90
N ARG A 22 -17.10 27.91 -15.10
CA ARG A 22 -16.32 27.77 -16.34
C ARG A 22 -15.81 26.34 -16.53
N PHE A 23 -15.23 25.72 -15.50
CA PHE A 23 -14.78 24.32 -15.56
C PHE A 23 -15.95 23.34 -15.77
N LEU A 24 -17.07 23.51 -15.07
CA LEU A 24 -18.24 22.65 -15.26
C LEU A 24 -18.75 22.73 -16.70
N LYS A 25 -18.81 23.94 -17.27
CA LYS A 25 -19.16 24.14 -18.69
C LYS A 25 -18.15 23.47 -19.64
N MET A 26 -16.85 23.49 -19.32
CA MET A 26 -15.83 22.77 -20.09
C MET A 26 -16.06 21.25 -20.02
N PHE A 27 -16.38 20.69 -18.85
CA PHE A 27 -16.67 19.26 -18.72
C PHE A 27 -17.94 18.85 -19.48
N ASP A 28 -18.96 19.70 -19.54
CA ASP A 28 -20.13 19.49 -20.42
C ASP A 28 -19.74 19.45 -21.89
N GLN A 29 -18.86 20.34 -22.34
CA GLN A 29 -18.35 20.33 -23.72
C GLN A 29 -17.53 19.05 -24.01
N ILE A 30 -16.71 18.60 -23.06
CA ILE A 30 -15.94 17.35 -23.19
C ILE A 30 -16.87 16.14 -23.24
N LYS A 31 -17.92 16.09 -22.42
CA LYS A 31 -18.95 15.03 -22.44
C LYS A 31 -19.65 14.92 -23.79
N VAL A 32 -19.87 16.04 -24.48
CA VAL A 32 -20.41 16.04 -25.85
C VAL A 32 -19.36 15.54 -26.87
N ALA A 33 -18.10 15.93 -26.72
CA ALA A 33 -17.02 15.58 -27.64
C ALA A 33 -16.45 14.16 -27.46
N MET A 34 -16.61 13.57 -26.28
CA MET A 34 -16.01 12.30 -25.86
C MET A 34 -17.09 11.38 -25.28
N PRO A 35 -17.68 10.46 -26.08
CA PRO A 35 -18.83 9.64 -25.67
C PRO A 35 -18.57 8.69 -24.49
N ASN A 36 -17.32 8.43 -24.16
CA ASN A 36 -16.89 7.60 -23.03
C ASN A 36 -16.51 8.42 -21.79
N PHE A 37 -16.90 9.70 -21.72
CA PHE A 37 -16.70 10.55 -20.55
C PHE A 37 -18.04 11.03 -20.00
N ASP A 38 -18.28 10.70 -18.74
CA ASP A 38 -19.39 11.20 -17.96
C ASP A 38 -18.86 11.78 -16.64
N TRP A 39 -19.56 12.77 -16.10
CA TRP A 39 -19.15 13.42 -14.86
C TRP A 39 -20.33 13.84 -13.99
N THR A 40 -20.07 13.91 -12.69
CA THR A 40 -21.02 14.40 -11.68
C THR A 40 -20.29 15.23 -10.61
N ASN A 41 -21.03 16.03 -9.86
CA ASN A 41 -20.54 16.76 -8.69
C ASN A 41 -21.61 16.75 -7.59
N ALA A 42 -21.24 17.18 -6.38
CA ALA A 42 -22.22 17.42 -5.33
C ALA A 42 -23.04 18.69 -5.64
N LYS A 43 -24.37 18.65 -5.48
CA LYS A 43 -25.26 19.82 -5.55
C LYS A 43 -25.50 20.40 -4.15
N GLN A 44 -25.67 21.72 -4.06
CA GLN A 44 -25.87 22.44 -2.80
C GLN A 44 -27.22 22.07 -2.12
N ALA A 45 -27.13 21.75 -0.82
CA ALA A 45 -28.17 21.60 0.21
C ALA A 45 -29.31 20.56 0.03
N GLU A 46 -29.27 19.53 0.89
CA GLU A 46 -30.44 18.87 1.52
C GLU A 46 -29.99 18.33 2.91
N PRO A 47 -30.89 18.18 3.90
CA PRO A 47 -30.54 17.94 5.30
C PRO A 47 -30.19 16.46 5.56
N GLU A 48 -29.05 16.00 5.07
CA GLU A 48 -28.41 14.75 5.49
C GLU A 48 -26.90 15.00 5.72
N GLU A 49 -26.27 14.18 6.58
CA GLU A 49 -24.83 14.25 6.86
C GLU A 49 -24.02 14.23 5.55
N LEU A 50 -23.29 15.34 5.28
CA LEU A 50 -22.69 15.64 3.97
C LEU A 50 -21.74 14.53 3.46
N SER A 51 -21.12 13.78 4.37
CA SER A 51 -20.17 12.69 4.08
C SER A 51 -20.83 11.49 3.42
N SER A 52 -21.99 11.03 3.90
CA SER A 52 -22.68 9.84 3.38
C SER A 52 -23.22 10.03 1.96
N LYS A 53 -23.54 11.27 1.57
CA LYS A 53 -24.03 11.61 0.22
C LYS A 53 -22.90 11.62 -0.80
N VAL A 54 -21.76 12.23 -0.46
CA VAL A 54 -20.55 12.24 -1.31
C VAL A 54 -20.04 10.82 -1.50
N LEU A 55 -20.00 10.00 -0.44
CA LEU A 55 -19.59 8.60 -0.52
C LEU A 55 -20.44 7.77 -1.48
N LYS A 56 -21.76 7.98 -1.52
CA LYS A 56 -22.68 7.35 -2.49
C LYS A 56 -22.45 7.80 -3.92
N LEU A 57 -22.23 9.10 -4.15
CA LEU A 57 -22.00 9.65 -5.49
C LEU A 57 -20.62 9.26 -6.06
N VAL A 58 -19.61 9.14 -5.20
CA VAL A 58 -18.25 8.74 -5.56
C VAL A 58 -18.15 7.21 -5.76
N ALA A 59 -19.01 6.39 -5.17
CA ALA A 59 -18.94 4.93 -5.23
C ALA A 59 -18.97 4.35 -6.66
N ASP A 60 -19.69 5.00 -7.59
CA ASP A 60 -19.81 4.57 -8.98
C ASP A 60 -18.81 5.27 -9.93
N CYS A 61 -17.92 6.11 -9.39
CA CYS A 61 -16.93 6.87 -10.15
C CYS A 61 -15.56 6.17 -10.15
N ASN A 62 -14.83 6.27 -11.25
CA ASN A 62 -13.48 5.72 -11.40
C ASN A 62 -12.39 6.79 -11.55
N THR A 63 -12.79 8.05 -11.68
CA THR A 63 -11.90 9.21 -11.83
C THR A 63 -12.35 10.32 -10.89
N PHE A 64 -11.42 11.04 -10.26
CA PHE A 64 -11.69 12.19 -9.42
C PHE A 64 -10.98 13.41 -10.00
N ILE A 65 -11.72 14.51 -10.17
CA ILE A 65 -11.22 15.78 -10.69
C ILE A 65 -11.33 16.82 -9.59
N ALA A 66 -10.22 17.31 -9.08
CA ALA A 66 -10.18 18.30 -8.01
C ALA A 66 -9.98 19.71 -8.57
N ILE A 67 -10.87 20.65 -8.25
CA ILE A 67 -10.69 22.09 -8.54
C ILE A 67 -10.15 22.77 -7.29
N CYS A 68 -8.83 22.93 -7.23
CA CYS A 68 -8.11 23.47 -6.09
C CYS A 68 -7.89 24.99 -6.25
N THR A 69 -8.84 25.77 -5.75
CA THR A 69 -8.75 27.23 -5.69
C THR A 69 -8.03 27.73 -4.44
N LYS A 70 -7.56 28.98 -4.44
CA LYS A 70 -7.03 29.66 -3.25
C LYS A 70 -8.16 29.92 -2.26
N LYS A 71 -8.06 29.36 -1.05
CA LYS A 71 -9.10 29.49 -0.01
C LYS A 71 -8.58 30.03 1.30
N GLU A 72 -7.54 29.40 1.82
CA GLU A 72 -7.06 29.66 3.18
C GLU A 72 -5.60 30.07 3.14
N LEU A 73 -5.22 31.02 3.99
CA LEU A 73 -3.82 31.38 4.21
C LEU A 73 -3.27 30.54 5.36
N VAL A 74 -2.13 29.92 5.13
CA VAL A 74 -1.43 29.09 6.12
C VAL A 74 0.02 29.52 6.28
N SER A 75 0.54 29.31 7.49
CA SER A 75 1.93 29.56 7.84
C SER A 75 2.39 28.46 8.80
N PRO A 76 3.67 28.03 8.72
CA PRO A 76 4.21 27.09 9.70
C PRO A 76 4.29 27.75 11.10
N PRO A 77 4.12 26.99 12.20
CA PRO A 77 4.06 27.54 13.56
C PRO A 77 5.26 28.42 13.94
N GLU A 78 6.45 28.11 13.44
CA GLU A 78 7.71 28.81 13.72
C GLU A 78 7.74 30.22 13.09
N ALA A 79 6.94 30.45 12.05
CA ALA A 79 6.80 31.76 11.43
C ALA A 79 5.91 32.72 12.24
N ILE A 80 5.17 32.20 13.23
CA ILE A 80 4.23 32.94 14.07
C ILE A 80 4.97 33.49 15.29
N LYS A 81 5.24 34.80 15.32
CA LYS A 81 5.91 35.47 16.46
C LYS A 81 4.90 36.16 17.36
N LYS A 82 5.06 36.08 18.69
CA LYS A 82 4.21 36.84 19.62
C LYS A 82 4.45 38.35 19.44
N SER A 83 3.37 39.12 19.37
CA SER A 83 3.46 40.57 19.34
C SER A 83 3.93 41.11 20.69
N PHE A 84 4.90 42.02 20.67
CA PHE A 84 5.34 42.73 21.86
C PHE A 84 4.36 43.84 22.28
N LEU A 85 3.50 44.31 21.37
CA LEU A 85 2.65 45.50 21.56
C LEU A 85 1.23 45.19 22.04
N LYS A 86 0.75 43.95 21.87
CA LYS A 86 -0.58 43.53 22.31
C LYS A 86 -0.50 42.12 22.90
N ALA A 87 -0.91 41.98 24.16
CA ALA A 87 -1.13 40.67 24.73
C ALA A 87 -2.21 39.93 23.90
N ASN A 88 -1.98 38.64 23.63
CA ASN A 88 -2.84 37.77 22.80
C ASN A 88 -2.89 38.10 21.30
N SER A 89 -1.86 38.73 20.74
CA SER A 89 -1.71 38.77 19.28
C SER A 89 -0.39 38.19 18.79
N SER A 90 -0.42 37.64 17.58
CA SER A 90 0.75 37.14 16.87
C SER A 90 0.97 37.93 15.58
N ILE A 91 2.22 38.01 15.14
CA ILE A 91 2.67 38.67 13.93
C ILE A 91 3.27 37.61 13.02
N ILE A 92 2.84 37.61 11.76
CA ILE A 92 3.35 36.76 10.69
C ILE A 92 3.79 37.71 9.57
N ARG A 93 4.92 37.41 8.94
CA ARG A 93 5.34 38.16 7.76
C ARG A 93 4.60 37.64 6.53
N ASP A 94 4.20 38.54 5.63
CA ASP A 94 3.44 38.18 4.42
C ASP A 94 4.20 37.19 3.52
N ASP A 95 5.54 37.23 3.50
CA ASP A 95 6.40 36.29 2.75
C ASP A 95 6.39 34.86 3.32
N ARG A 96 5.79 34.65 4.49
CA ARG A 96 5.60 33.35 5.14
C ARG A 96 4.16 32.85 5.08
N LEU A 97 3.28 33.57 4.39
CA LEU A 97 1.90 33.17 4.16
C LEU A 97 1.78 32.48 2.80
N ASN A 98 1.26 31.26 2.79
CA ASN A 98 0.98 30.51 1.57
C ASN A 98 -0.53 30.28 1.44
N TRP A 99 -1.05 30.42 0.22
CA TRP A 99 -2.43 30.00 -0.06
C TRP A 99 -2.51 28.48 -0.11
N LYS A 100 -3.54 27.91 0.50
CA LYS A 100 -3.96 26.51 0.29
C LYS A 100 -5.41 26.48 -0.18
N THR A 101 -5.79 25.35 -0.78
CA THR A 101 -7.19 25.07 -1.07
C THR A 101 -7.94 24.66 0.19
N SER A 102 -9.26 24.49 0.10
CA SER A 102 -10.06 24.15 1.28
C SER A 102 -9.70 22.76 1.81
N ASP A 103 -9.76 22.60 3.14
CA ASP A 103 -9.49 21.31 3.77
C ASP A 103 -10.43 20.20 3.28
N TRP A 104 -11.65 20.57 2.91
CA TRP A 104 -12.61 19.66 2.32
C TRP A 104 -12.12 19.06 0.99
N ILE A 105 -11.59 19.86 0.06
CA ILE A 105 -11.03 19.36 -1.20
C ILE A 105 -9.82 18.45 -0.92
N ILE A 106 -8.98 18.81 0.05
CA ILE A 106 -7.82 17.99 0.44
C ILE A 106 -8.27 16.62 0.95
N GLN A 107 -9.33 16.57 1.77
CA GLN A 107 -9.93 15.32 2.25
C GLN A 107 -10.51 14.47 1.11
N GLU A 108 -11.21 15.08 0.15
CA GLU A 108 -11.78 14.36 -0.99
C GLU A 108 -10.69 13.78 -1.92
N ILE A 109 -9.60 14.51 -2.15
CA ILE A 109 -8.43 13.99 -2.87
C ILE A 109 -7.87 12.77 -2.14
N GLY A 110 -7.73 12.82 -0.81
CA GLY A 110 -7.29 11.69 0.01
C GLY A 110 -8.20 10.48 -0.11
N LEU A 111 -9.53 10.68 -0.09
CA LEU A 111 -10.52 9.62 -0.29
C LEU A 111 -10.42 8.98 -1.68
N ALA A 112 -10.30 9.81 -2.74
CA ALA A 112 -10.18 9.33 -4.11
C ALA A 112 -8.89 8.55 -4.34
N PHE A 113 -7.78 9.01 -3.75
CA PHE A 113 -6.50 8.29 -3.75
C PHE A 113 -6.63 6.92 -3.07
N GLY A 114 -7.23 6.86 -1.87
CA GLY A 114 -7.45 5.62 -1.12
C GLY A 114 -8.30 4.59 -1.89
N ARG A 115 -9.20 5.06 -2.76
CA ARG A 115 -10.03 4.22 -3.65
C ARG A 115 -9.36 3.82 -4.96
N LYS A 116 -8.08 4.15 -5.16
CA LYS A 116 -7.33 3.88 -6.40
C LYS A 116 -8.01 4.49 -7.64
N MET A 117 -8.68 5.62 -7.48
CA MET A 117 -9.27 6.37 -8.61
C MET A 117 -8.17 7.08 -9.40
N SER A 118 -8.38 7.28 -10.70
CA SER A 118 -7.53 8.18 -11.50
C SER A 118 -7.72 9.62 -11.02
N LEU A 119 -6.62 10.32 -10.71
CA LEU A 119 -6.68 11.69 -10.18
C LEU A 119 -6.30 12.72 -11.26
N ILE A 120 -7.12 13.76 -11.40
CA ILE A 120 -6.80 14.97 -12.16
C ILE A 120 -6.92 16.15 -11.19
N ILE A 121 -5.80 16.82 -10.90
CA ILE A 121 -5.78 17.95 -9.96
C ILE A 121 -5.59 19.24 -10.74
N LEU A 122 -6.62 20.08 -10.76
CA LEU A 122 -6.58 21.44 -11.29
C LEU A 122 -6.15 22.38 -10.16
N LEU A 123 -4.98 23.00 -10.26
CA LEU A 123 -4.39 23.82 -9.20
C LEU A 123 -4.31 25.29 -9.60
N GLU A 124 -4.94 26.17 -8.81
CA GLU A 124 -4.87 27.62 -9.04
C GLU A 124 -3.44 28.14 -8.81
N ASP A 125 -2.91 28.94 -9.73
CA ASP A 125 -1.56 29.49 -9.66
C ASP A 125 -1.30 30.24 -8.34
N GLY A 126 -0.27 29.83 -7.60
CA GLY A 126 0.08 30.38 -6.29
C GLY A 126 -0.67 29.77 -5.11
N CYS A 127 -1.51 28.75 -5.34
CA CYS A 127 -1.97 27.83 -4.32
C CYS A 127 -0.88 26.76 -4.09
N ARG A 128 -0.54 26.47 -2.83
CA ARG A 128 0.33 25.35 -2.49
C ARG A 128 -0.32 24.04 -2.92
N ARG A 129 0.50 23.06 -3.29
CA ARG A 129 0.01 21.73 -3.70
C ARG A 129 -0.75 21.06 -2.54
N PRO A 130 -1.95 20.50 -2.78
CA PRO A 130 -2.73 19.82 -1.75
C PRO A 130 -2.11 18.46 -1.39
N GLY A 131 -1.68 18.31 -0.13
CA GLY A 131 -1.24 17.04 0.47
C GLY A 131 0.19 16.60 0.12
N GLY A 132 0.88 15.99 1.08
CA GLY A 132 2.14 15.25 0.90
C GLY A 132 1.98 13.93 0.15
N LEU A 133 1.15 13.92 -0.91
CA LEU A 133 0.91 12.75 -1.75
C LEU A 133 2.20 12.36 -2.46
N GLN A 134 2.97 11.43 -1.88
CA GLN A 134 4.12 10.82 -2.52
C GLN A 134 3.63 9.86 -3.63
N GLY A 135 3.48 10.43 -4.82
CA GLY A 135 3.22 9.73 -6.08
C GLY A 135 3.40 10.69 -7.24
N ASN A 136 3.66 10.16 -8.44
CA ASN A 136 3.72 10.93 -9.69
C ASN A 136 2.31 11.43 -10.07
N VAL A 137 1.71 12.32 -9.28
CA VAL A 137 0.43 12.96 -9.58
C VAL A 137 0.71 14.21 -10.41
N GLU A 138 0.24 14.23 -11.65
CA GLU A 138 0.41 15.37 -12.55
C GLU A 138 -0.63 16.46 -12.22
N PHE A 139 -0.15 17.69 -12.02
CA PHE A 139 -0.98 18.85 -11.70
C PHE A 139 -1.18 19.71 -12.94
N ILE A 140 -2.43 20.07 -13.23
CA ILE A 140 -2.78 21.03 -14.27
C ILE A 140 -2.92 22.39 -13.59
N SER A 141 -1.97 23.29 -13.84
CA SER A 141 -2.02 24.65 -13.27
C SER A 141 -3.03 25.51 -14.04
N PHE A 142 -3.75 26.40 -13.36
CA PHE A 142 -4.67 27.33 -14.01
C PHE A 142 -4.67 28.73 -13.39
N GLU A 143 -4.90 29.72 -14.24
CA GLU A 143 -5.14 31.11 -13.84
C GLU A 143 -6.63 31.33 -13.57
N ARG A 144 -7.01 31.86 -12.39
CA ARG A 144 -8.42 32.11 -12.02
C ARG A 144 -9.20 32.94 -13.06
N GLN A 145 -8.52 33.88 -13.73
CA GLN A 145 -9.15 34.76 -14.73
C GLN A 145 -9.31 34.10 -16.11
N ALA A 146 -8.54 33.04 -16.38
CA ALA A 146 -8.49 32.36 -17.67
C ALA A 146 -8.39 30.82 -17.54
N PRO A 147 -9.32 30.15 -16.82
CA PRO A 147 -9.29 28.69 -16.62
C PRO A 147 -9.37 27.90 -17.94
N GLU A 148 -9.90 28.48 -19.01
CA GLU A 148 -9.97 27.89 -20.35
C GLU A 148 -8.60 27.54 -20.93
N LYS A 149 -7.49 28.17 -20.49
CA LYS A 149 -6.13 27.81 -20.90
C LYS A 149 -5.74 26.38 -20.51
N ALA A 150 -6.37 25.84 -19.46
CA ALA A 150 -6.12 24.47 -18.98
C ALA A 150 -6.80 23.38 -19.85
N PHE A 151 -7.66 23.76 -20.80
CA PHE A 151 -8.50 22.82 -21.55
C PHE A 151 -7.71 21.73 -22.30
N GLY A 152 -6.61 22.11 -22.96
CA GLY A 152 -5.79 21.17 -23.73
C GLY A 152 -5.19 20.08 -22.86
N GLN A 153 -4.61 20.45 -21.72
CA GLN A 153 -4.00 19.54 -20.75
C GLN A 153 -5.05 18.62 -20.10
N ILE A 154 -6.25 19.14 -19.80
CA ILE A 154 -7.36 18.32 -19.29
C ILE A 154 -7.72 17.21 -20.29
N LEU A 155 -7.80 17.54 -21.58
CA LEU A 155 -8.15 16.57 -22.62
C LEU A 155 -7.06 15.51 -22.82
N GLU A 156 -5.78 15.89 -22.75
CA GLU A 156 -4.65 14.96 -22.81
C GLU A 156 -4.68 13.97 -21.66
N MET A 157 -4.90 14.44 -20.43
CA MET A 157 -5.01 13.59 -19.24
C MET A 157 -6.20 12.61 -19.32
N LEU A 158 -7.37 13.09 -19.76
CA LEU A 158 -8.54 12.22 -19.94
C LEU A 158 -8.32 11.14 -21.00
N ARG A 159 -7.54 11.43 -22.06
CA ARG A 159 -7.16 10.44 -23.07
C ARG A 159 -6.16 9.43 -22.53
N ALA A 160 -5.18 9.86 -21.71
CA ALA A 160 -4.21 8.98 -21.09
C ALA A 160 -4.86 7.97 -20.12
N ILE A 161 -5.94 8.36 -19.44
CA ILE A 161 -6.71 7.49 -18.53
C ILE A 161 -7.54 6.43 -19.28
N SER A 162 -7.72 6.56 -20.60
CA SER A 162 -8.42 5.58 -21.45
C SER A 162 -7.43 4.64 -22.17
N PRO A 163 -7.09 3.45 -21.63
CA PRO A 163 -6.18 2.52 -22.32
C PRO A 163 -6.82 1.87 -23.58
N PRO A 164 -6.01 1.48 -24.58
CA PRO A 164 -6.40 0.50 -25.60
C PRO A 164 -6.57 -0.89 -24.98
N ILE A 165 -7.46 -1.70 -25.55
CA ILE A 165 -7.87 -3.02 -25.04
C ILE A 165 -6.68 -3.97 -24.93
N GLY A 166 -6.48 -4.55 -23.75
CA GLY A 166 -5.79 -5.83 -23.58
C GLY A 166 -4.87 -5.94 -22.36
N SER A 167 -5.43 -6.25 -21.19
CA SER A 167 -4.85 -7.22 -20.24
C SER A 167 -5.80 -7.38 -19.05
N GLN A 168 -6.25 -8.62 -18.80
CA GLN A 168 -6.92 -9.05 -17.56
C GLN A 168 -5.89 -9.76 -16.66
N THR A 169 -6.35 -10.09 -15.44
CA THR A 169 -5.75 -10.91 -14.35
C THR A 169 -4.75 -10.17 -13.44
N GLU A 170 -4.77 -10.30 -12.11
CA GLU A 170 -5.47 -11.19 -11.18
C GLU A 170 -5.39 -10.59 -9.75
N GLY A 171 -6.30 -11.00 -8.86
CA GLY A 171 -6.38 -10.50 -7.48
C GLY A 171 -5.30 -11.07 -6.55
N ALA A 172 -4.87 -10.27 -5.58
CA ALA A 172 -4.05 -10.69 -4.46
C ALA A 172 -4.51 -10.00 -3.17
N ILE A 173 -4.46 -10.79 -2.09
CA ILE A 173 -4.93 -10.54 -0.74
C ILE A 173 -4.12 -9.39 -0.11
N ASP A 174 -4.82 -8.37 0.42
CA ASP A 174 -4.23 -7.27 1.17
C ASP A 174 -3.70 -7.77 2.53
N THR A 175 -2.38 -7.71 2.68
CA THR A 175 -1.73 -7.54 3.99
C THR A 175 -0.83 -6.32 3.89
N ALA A 176 -1.39 -5.15 4.19
CA ALA A 176 -0.59 -3.93 4.36
C ALA A 176 0.26 -4.09 5.65
N SER A 177 1.47 -4.62 5.50
CA SER A 177 2.56 -4.49 6.48
C SER A 177 3.60 -3.58 5.86
N GLY A 178 3.55 -2.29 6.21
CA GLY A 178 4.55 -1.33 5.75
C GLY A 178 5.83 -1.47 6.56
N VAL A 179 6.82 -2.17 5.99
CA VAL A 179 8.23 -1.97 6.35
C VAL A 179 8.65 -0.72 5.59
N ALA A 180 9.07 0.34 6.29
CA ALA A 180 9.52 1.55 5.63
C ALA A 180 10.99 1.83 5.90
N HIS A 181 11.65 2.24 4.82
CA HIS A 181 12.91 2.95 4.87
C HIS A 181 12.56 4.43 5.06
N GLU A 182 12.69 4.92 6.29
CA GLU A 182 12.58 6.35 6.57
C GLU A 182 13.97 6.98 6.32
N PRO A 183 14.08 8.11 5.60
CA PRO A 183 15.34 8.83 5.54
C PRO A 183 15.70 9.25 6.96
N GLU A 184 16.96 9.00 7.35
CA GLU A 184 17.50 9.37 8.66
C GLU A 184 17.00 10.77 9.05
N HIS A 185 16.32 10.84 10.19
CA HIS A 185 16.00 12.09 10.86
C HIS A 185 17.31 12.86 10.96
N LYS A 186 17.39 14.02 10.28
CA LYS A 186 18.49 14.97 10.47
C LYS A 186 18.58 15.22 11.96
N SER A 187 19.71 14.84 12.56
CA SER A 187 20.02 15.05 13.96
C SER A 187 19.68 16.48 14.36
N ASP A 188 19.10 16.66 15.55
CA ASP A 188 18.86 17.95 16.17
C ASP A 188 20.04 18.89 15.94
N LEU A 189 19.75 19.98 15.23
CA LEU A 189 20.72 21.00 14.85
C LEU A 189 21.09 21.79 16.11
N ASN A 190 22.08 21.30 16.84
CA ASN A 190 22.78 22.11 17.83
C ASN A 190 23.28 23.38 17.13
N THR A 191 22.72 24.52 17.54
CA THR A 191 23.23 25.85 17.20
C THR A 191 24.51 26.09 18.00
N GLU A 192 25.59 25.43 17.60
CA GLU A 192 26.91 25.92 17.94
C GLU A 192 27.21 27.16 17.09
N ASP A 193 27.89 28.12 17.70
CA ASP A 193 28.31 29.37 17.08
C ASP A 193 29.34 29.07 15.96
N ASP A 194 28.87 28.97 14.72
CA ASP A 194 29.59 28.63 13.47
C ASP A 194 30.54 29.74 12.96
N ALA A 195 30.85 30.76 13.76
CA ALA A 195 31.80 31.80 13.38
C ALA A 195 33.25 31.27 13.43
N PRO A 196 34.13 31.56 12.45
CA PRO A 196 35.53 31.13 12.45
C PRO A 196 36.27 31.52 13.72
N LYS A 197 36.98 30.56 14.35
CA LYS A 197 37.74 30.78 15.59
C LYS A 197 39.20 30.37 15.43
N SER A 198 40.06 31.00 16.22
CA SER A 198 41.45 30.58 16.36
C SER A 198 41.51 29.16 16.93
N GLY A 199 42.30 28.28 16.32
CA GLY A 199 42.44 26.87 16.72
C GLY A 199 41.51 25.88 16.02
N TRP A 200 40.67 26.33 15.08
CA TRP A 200 39.90 25.42 14.23
C TRP A 200 40.80 24.48 13.43
N THR A 201 40.37 23.22 13.34
CA THR A 201 40.93 22.18 12.47
C THR A 201 40.30 22.26 11.07
N VAL A 202 40.88 21.55 10.09
CA VAL A 202 40.31 21.44 8.74
C VAL A 202 38.87 20.92 8.78
N ASP A 203 38.60 19.96 9.66
CA ASP A 203 37.26 19.37 9.81
C ASP A 203 36.25 20.35 10.41
N ASP A 204 36.69 21.25 11.29
CA ASP A 204 35.82 22.29 11.86
C ASP A 204 35.38 23.28 10.77
N PHE A 205 36.35 23.74 9.95
CA PHE A 205 36.05 24.57 8.79
C PHE A 205 35.13 23.83 7.81
N GLU A 206 35.39 22.55 7.52
CA GLU A 206 34.54 21.78 6.60
C GLU A 206 33.12 21.65 7.10
N ARG A 207 32.91 21.33 8.39
CA ARG A 207 31.57 21.22 8.97
C ARG A 207 30.83 22.55 8.91
N ALA A 208 31.49 23.66 9.26
CA ALA A 208 30.90 24.99 9.16
C ALA A 208 30.53 25.33 7.71
N PHE A 209 31.44 25.10 6.76
CA PHE A 209 31.19 25.32 5.33
C PHE A 209 30.00 24.49 4.84
N PHE A 210 29.97 23.20 5.17
CA PHE A 210 28.91 22.27 4.78
C PHE A 210 27.53 22.72 5.30
N TRP A 211 27.42 23.09 6.58
CA TRP A 211 26.15 23.52 7.15
C TRP A 211 25.62 24.80 6.52
N LYS A 212 26.49 25.77 6.23
CA LYS A 212 26.12 26.98 5.50
C LYS A 212 25.67 26.67 4.08
N LEU A 213 26.37 25.76 3.41
CA LEU A 213 26.04 25.30 2.06
C LEU A 213 24.64 24.68 1.98
N ILE A 214 24.29 23.74 2.86
CA ILE A 214 23.00 23.03 2.79
C ILE A 214 21.82 23.85 3.33
N ARG A 215 22.08 24.92 4.09
CA ARG A 215 21.07 25.92 4.47
C ARG A 215 20.82 26.96 3.37
N GLY A 216 21.55 26.90 2.26
CA GLY A 216 21.46 27.86 1.15
C GLY A 216 22.17 29.19 1.44
N GLU A 217 22.89 29.30 2.55
CA GLU A 217 23.64 30.50 2.97
C GLU A 217 24.97 30.60 2.18
N THR A 218 24.90 30.78 0.86
CA THR A 218 26.09 30.71 -0.03
C THR A 218 27.17 31.71 0.39
N GLU A 219 26.82 32.96 0.65
CA GLU A 219 27.79 34.00 1.05
C GLU A 219 28.48 33.66 2.38
N ALA A 220 27.74 33.09 3.32
CA ALA A 220 28.31 32.65 4.60
C ALA A 220 29.26 31.46 4.40
N ALA A 221 28.94 30.53 3.50
CA ALA A 221 29.83 29.42 3.16
C ALA A 221 31.14 29.93 2.53
N GLU A 222 31.07 30.90 1.61
CA GLU A 222 32.28 31.52 1.04
C GLU A 222 33.12 32.22 2.11
N ALA A 223 32.49 32.93 3.06
CA ALA A 223 33.20 33.55 4.17
C ALA A 223 33.96 32.52 5.05
N ILE A 224 33.42 31.31 5.24
CA ILE A 224 34.15 30.21 5.90
C ILE A 224 35.36 29.78 5.07
N SER A 225 35.20 29.66 3.75
CA SER A 225 36.29 29.30 2.84
C SER A 225 37.41 30.36 2.84
N GLU A 226 37.05 31.63 2.77
CA GLU A 226 38.00 32.75 2.89
C GLU A 226 38.74 32.74 4.23
N ALA A 227 38.02 32.47 5.33
CA ALA A 227 38.61 32.33 6.65
C ALA A 227 39.60 31.16 6.72
N PHE A 228 39.32 30.03 6.06
CA PHE A 228 40.27 28.92 5.93
C PHE A 228 41.55 29.38 5.19
N HIS A 229 41.41 30.09 4.07
CA HIS A 229 42.57 30.58 3.29
C HIS A 229 43.43 31.60 4.03
N ALA A 230 42.84 32.33 4.97
CA ALA A 230 43.54 33.27 5.85
C ALA A 230 44.15 32.60 7.10
N SER A 231 43.83 31.32 7.36
CA SER A 231 44.29 30.59 8.54
C SER A 231 45.70 30.01 8.36
N GLU A 232 46.29 29.60 9.49
CA GLU A 232 47.56 28.87 9.55
C GLU A 232 47.48 27.46 8.94
N LEU A 233 46.30 26.99 8.53
CA LEU A 233 46.13 25.70 7.84
C LEU A 233 46.37 25.81 6.33
N ALA A 234 46.22 27.01 5.74
CA ALA A 234 46.38 27.26 4.31
C ALA A 234 47.83 27.67 3.95
N VAL A 235 48.81 26.95 4.51
CA VAL A 235 50.25 27.27 4.46
C VAL A 235 50.91 27.02 3.10
N SER A 236 50.37 26.10 2.29
CA SER A 236 50.90 25.80 0.97
C SER A 236 49.82 25.88 -0.10
N ASP A 237 50.26 26.01 -1.34
CA ASP A 237 49.39 25.98 -2.52
C ASP A 237 48.64 24.64 -2.62
N GLU A 238 49.27 23.53 -2.21
CA GLU A 238 48.63 22.21 -2.13
C GLU A 238 47.56 22.15 -1.05
N ALA A 239 47.82 22.70 0.14
CA ALA A 239 46.84 22.74 1.23
C ALA A 239 45.59 23.56 0.84
N ARG A 240 45.80 24.66 0.10
CA ARG A 240 44.71 25.45 -0.49
C ARG A 240 43.95 24.65 -1.54
N ALA A 241 44.66 23.95 -2.44
CA ALA A 241 44.04 23.13 -3.47
C ALA A 241 43.22 21.96 -2.90
N GLU A 242 43.67 21.34 -1.80
CA GLU A 242 42.91 20.32 -1.08
C GLU A 242 41.60 20.89 -0.51
N TRP A 243 41.66 22.07 0.10
CA TRP A 243 40.48 22.75 0.61
C TRP A 243 39.50 23.15 -0.49
N ASP A 244 40.01 23.76 -1.57
CA ASP A 244 39.19 24.17 -2.72
C ASP A 244 38.52 22.96 -3.37
N SER A 245 39.24 21.84 -3.49
CA SER A 245 38.70 20.59 -4.01
C SER A 245 37.58 20.04 -3.10
N ARG A 246 37.72 20.18 -1.78
CA ARG A 246 36.73 19.74 -0.81
C ARG A 246 35.46 20.57 -0.90
N CYS A 247 35.59 21.89 -0.89
CA CYS A 247 34.49 22.84 -1.08
C CYS A 247 33.75 22.55 -2.38
N GLU A 248 34.48 22.37 -3.49
CA GLU A 248 33.90 22.13 -4.80
C GLU A 248 33.20 20.77 -4.89
N LEU A 249 33.78 19.72 -4.31
CA LEU A 249 33.13 18.42 -4.20
C LEU A 249 31.82 18.52 -3.39
N ARG A 250 31.79 19.30 -2.30
CA ARG A 250 30.58 19.51 -1.50
C ARG A 250 29.50 20.27 -2.28
N ARG A 251 29.88 21.32 -3.01
CA ARG A 251 28.98 22.04 -3.93
C ARG A 251 28.39 21.09 -4.96
N LEU A 252 29.22 20.27 -5.60
CA LEU A 252 28.80 19.27 -6.55
C LEU A 252 27.85 18.25 -5.93
N GLN A 253 28.09 17.82 -4.69
CA GLN A 253 27.27 16.81 -4.01
C GLN A 253 25.89 17.32 -3.61
N TRP A 254 25.78 18.54 -3.09
CA TRP A 254 24.60 19.00 -2.38
C TRP A 254 23.92 20.26 -2.94
N THR A 255 24.47 20.86 -4.00
CA THR A 255 23.90 22.06 -4.62
C THR A 255 23.90 21.98 -6.14
N GLU A 256 23.18 22.89 -6.78
CA GLU A 256 23.20 23.07 -8.24
C GLU A 256 24.42 23.89 -8.73
N LYS A 257 25.23 24.44 -7.83
CA LYS A 257 26.31 25.39 -8.13
C LYS A 257 27.70 24.78 -8.30
N GLY A 258 27.85 23.45 -8.19
CA GLY A 258 29.16 22.80 -8.35
C GLY A 258 29.64 22.71 -9.81
N ASP A 259 30.96 22.79 -10.00
CA ASP A 259 31.65 22.72 -11.28
C ASP A 259 32.76 21.65 -11.30
N LEU A 260 32.53 20.59 -12.07
CA LEU A 260 33.49 19.51 -12.26
C LEU A 260 34.80 19.99 -12.94
N ARG A 261 34.75 21.09 -13.71
CA ARG A 261 35.93 21.65 -14.40
C ARG A 261 36.97 22.14 -13.40
N THR A 262 36.53 22.79 -12.33
CA THR A 262 37.41 23.27 -11.26
C THR A 262 38.20 22.12 -10.63
N LEU A 263 37.54 20.99 -10.32
CA LEU A 263 38.23 19.81 -9.81
C LEU A 263 39.20 19.20 -10.83
N ARG A 264 38.85 19.21 -12.12
CA ARG A 264 39.75 18.75 -13.18
C ARG A 264 41.00 19.62 -13.29
N GLU A 265 40.85 20.94 -13.21
CA GLU A 265 41.94 21.90 -13.28
C GLU A 265 42.87 21.77 -12.07
N LEU A 266 42.30 21.67 -10.86
CA LEU A 266 43.08 21.43 -9.64
C LEU A 266 43.84 20.10 -9.71
N HIS A 267 43.18 19.02 -10.15
CA HIS A 267 43.86 17.74 -10.35
C HIS A 267 44.99 17.82 -11.39
N GLY A 268 44.78 18.54 -12.50
CA GLY A 268 45.81 18.73 -13.53
C GLY A 268 47.01 19.56 -13.05
N LYS A 269 46.81 20.48 -12.10
CA LYS A 269 47.89 21.28 -11.49
C LYS A 269 48.62 20.52 -10.38
N TYR A 270 47.93 19.68 -9.63
CA TYR A 270 48.46 18.95 -8.46
C TYR A 270 48.32 17.43 -8.65
N THR A 271 48.92 16.88 -9.71
CA THR A 271 48.72 15.48 -10.14
C THR A 271 49.15 14.44 -9.11
N GLU A 272 50.16 14.74 -8.29
CA GLU A 272 50.65 13.84 -7.23
C GLU A 272 49.91 14.00 -5.89
N ASN A 273 49.03 14.99 -5.77
CA ASN A 273 48.26 15.17 -4.54
C ASN A 273 47.11 14.15 -4.49
N ILE A 274 47.27 13.14 -3.62
CA ILE A 274 46.32 12.03 -3.44
C ILE A 274 44.91 12.53 -3.09
N LYS A 275 44.78 13.54 -2.22
CA LYS A 275 43.48 14.05 -1.78
C LYS A 275 42.75 14.78 -2.91
N VAL A 276 43.44 15.65 -3.66
CA VAL A 276 42.87 16.30 -4.85
C VAL A 276 42.45 15.24 -5.89
N LYS A 277 43.30 14.24 -6.13
CA LYS A 277 43.03 13.13 -7.06
C LYS A 277 41.78 12.35 -6.66
N THR A 278 41.67 11.95 -5.40
CA THR A 278 40.53 11.18 -4.89
C THR A 278 39.24 11.99 -4.86
N MET A 279 39.28 13.28 -4.55
CA MET A 279 38.11 14.17 -4.65
C MET A 279 37.62 14.32 -6.09
N TYR A 280 38.53 14.47 -7.06
CA TYR A 280 38.16 14.47 -8.47
C TYR A 280 37.60 13.10 -8.91
N ALA A 281 38.19 12.00 -8.44
CA ALA A 281 37.68 10.65 -8.70
C ALA A 281 36.25 10.45 -8.15
N LEU A 282 35.97 10.92 -6.92
CA LEU A 282 34.62 10.90 -6.34
C LEU A 282 33.63 11.69 -7.19
N ALA A 283 34.02 12.88 -7.65
CA ALA A 283 33.18 13.71 -8.51
C ALA A 283 32.89 13.03 -9.86
N LEU A 284 33.88 12.42 -10.49
CA LEU A 284 33.70 11.62 -11.71
C LEU A 284 32.72 10.46 -11.50
N GLY A 285 32.83 9.77 -10.37
CA GLY A 285 31.91 8.69 -9.98
C GLY A 285 30.46 9.15 -9.87
N LYS A 286 30.21 10.38 -9.36
CA LYS A 286 28.87 10.99 -9.32
C LYS A 286 28.26 11.20 -10.72
N TYR A 287 29.09 11.53 -11.71
CA TYR A 287 28.68 11.71 -13.11
C TYR A 287 28.77 10.43 -13.95
N SER A 288 28.76 9.27 -13.30
CA SER A 288 28.83 7.95 -13.93
C SER A 288 30.06 7.71 -14.81
N LYS A 289 31.14 8.49 -14.60
CA LYS A 289 32.45 8.27 -15.24
C LYS A 289 33.24 7.22 -14.45
N HIS A 290 32.63 6.06 -14.27
CA HIS A 290 33.09 5.00 -13.37
C HIS A 290 34.47 4.45 -13.73
N LYS A 291 34.77 4.32 -15.03
CA LYS A 291 36.09 3.85 -15.49
C LYS A 291 37.21 4.83 -15.12
N GLU A 292 37.04 6.11 -15.44
CA GLU A 292 38.01 7.17 -15.14
C GLU A 292 38.17 7.36 -13.62
N SER A 293 37.05 7.31 -12.88
CA SER A 293 37.03 7.35 -11.41
C SER A 293 37.86 6.21 -10.81
N ALA A 294 37.64 4.96 -11.28
CA ALA A 294 38.38 3.80 -10.81
C ALA A 294 39.88 3.90 -11.08
N GLU A 295 40.28 4.37 -12.27
CA GLU A 295 41.69 4.54 -12.65
C GLU A 295 42.42 5.53 -11.72
N LEU A 296 41.78 6.64 -11.37
CA LEU A 296 42.35 7.62 -10.44
C LEU A 296 42.48 7.06 -9.01
N PHE A 297 41.52 6.26 -8.56
CA PHE A 297 41.60 5.58 -7.26
C PHE A 297 42.68 4.49 -7.22
N GLU A 298 42.86 3.74 -8.32
CA GLU A 298 43.96 2.78 -8.47
C GLU A 298 45.31 3.48 -8.39
N GLU A 299 45.44 4.61 -9.09
CA GLU A 299 46.64 5.43 -9.08
C GLU A 299 46.91 6.00 -7.68
N ALA A 300 45.89 6.58 -7.03
CA ALA A 300 45.97 7.06 -5.65
C ALA A 300 46.40 5.96 -4.67
N SER A 301 45.85 4.74 -4.81
CA SER A 301 46.25 3.58 -4.01
C SER A 301 47.71 3.18 -4.25
N SER A 302 48.22 3.33 -5.47
CA SER A 302 49.60 2.96 -5.83
C SER A 302 50.67 3.90 -5.28
N ILE A 303 50.40 5.21 -5.29
CA ILE A 303 51.33 6.25 -4.80
C ILE A 303 51.21 6.48 -3.29
N GLY A 304 50.10 6.05 -2.67
CA GLY A 304 49.87 6.18 -1.24
C GLY A 304 50.91 5.43 -0.39
N THR A 305 51.35 6.08 0.68
CA THR A 305 52.30 5.52 1.67
C THR A 305 51.60 5.02 2.93
N ILE A 306 50.43 5.55 3.26
CA ILE A 306 49.62 5.18 4.41
C ILE A 306 48.74 3.98 4.04
N LEU A 307 48.87 2.87 4.79
CA LEU A 307 48.18 1.62 4.46
C LEU A 307 46.65 1.75 4.41
N SER A 308 46.05 2.50 5.34
CA SER A 308 44.60 2.76 5.37
C SER A 308 44.13 3.43 4.09
N ASP A 309 44.83 4.47 3.64
CA ASP A 309 44.48 5.23 2.43
C ASP A 309 44.64 4.35 1.18
N LYS A 310 45.66 3.49 1.14
CA LYS A 310 45.84 2.54 0.05
C LYS A 310 44.66 1.57 -0.03
N VAL A 311 44.23 1.04 1.12
CA VAL A 311 43.09 0.12 1.22
C VAL A 311 41.80 0.82 0.82
N GLU A 312 41.52 1.99 1.37
CA GLU A 312 40.31 2.77 1.07
C GLU A 312 40.22 3.10 -0.42
N ASN A 313 41.29 3.64 -1.01
CA ASN A 313 41.33 3.96 -2.43
C ASN A 313 41.14 2.70 -3.29
N LYS A 314 41.73 1.56 -2.89
CA LYS A 314 41.57 0.30 -3.64
C LYS A 314 40.13 -0.23 -3.56
N ILE A 315 39.46 -0.05 -2.42
CA ILE A 315 38.04 -0.39 -2.24
C ILE A 315 37.16 0.51 -3.12
N GLU A 316 37.40 1.83 -3.12
CA GLU A 316 36.65 2.75 -3.98
C GLU A 316 36.86 2.44 -5.46
N ALA A 317 38.10 2.12 -5.87
CA ALA A 317 38.37 1.63 -7.22
C ALA A 317 37.53 0.40 -7.55
N ALA A 318 37.47 -0.60 -6.66
CA ALA A 318 36.65 -1.80 -6.86
C ALA A 318 35.16 -1.48 -7.04
N ILE A 319 34.61 -0.59 -6.21
CA ILE A 319 33.22 -0.15 -6.29
C ILE A 319 32.94 0.56 -7.62
N GLN A 320 33.84 1.46 -8.05
CA GLN A 320 33.70 2.15 -9.33
C GLN A 320 33.84 1.18 -10.51
N ARG A 321 34.77 0.21 -10.47
CA ARG A 321 34.88 -0.86 -11.48
C ARG A 321 33.58 -1.65 -11.60
N SER A 322 32.98 -2.05 -10.48
CA SER A 322 31.68 -2.73 -10.44
C SER A 322 30.57 -1.88 -11.09
N LYS A 323 30.41 -0.62 -10.68
CA LYS A 323 29.44 0.32 -11.29
C LYS A 323 29.69 0.56 -12.78
N GLY A 324 30.95 0.44 -13.24
CA GLY A 324 31.35 0.49 -14.64
C GLY A 324 31.15 -0.83 -15.41
N GLY A 325 30.54 -1.86 -14.82
CA GLY A 325 30.31 -3.17 -15.43
C GLY A 325 31.51 -4.11 -15.42
N GLN A 326 32.56 -3.80 -14.64
CA GLN A 326 33.81 -4.55 -14.56
C GLN A 326 33.91 -5.36 -13.25
N SER A 327 32.87 -6.13 -12.91
CA SER A 327 32.73 -6.84 -11.63
C SER A 327 33.88 -7.82 -11.35
N GLN A 328 34.47 -8.44 -12.39
CA GLN A 328 35.63 -9.32 -12.20
C GLN A 328 36.88 -8.56 -11.72
N LEU A 329 37.12 -7.34 -12.25
CA LEU A 329 38.22 -6.49 -11.79
C LEU A 329 37.96 -5.99 -10.35
N ALA A 330 36.71 -5.66 -10.03
CA ALA A 330 36.33 -5.31 -8.66
C ALA A 330 36.67 -6.44 -7.67
N LEU A 331 36.31 -7.69 -8.01
CA LEU A 331 36.64 -8.86 -7.20
C LEU A 331 38.15 -9.09 -7.06
N GLN A 332 38.93 -8.83 -8.11
CA GLN A 332 40.40 -8.89 -8.02
C GLN A 332 40.94 -7.88 -7.01
N HIS A 333 40.48 -6.62 -7.06
CA HIS A 333 40.87 -5.61 -6.09
C HIS A 333 40.47 -5.96 -4.66
N PHE A 334 39.27 -6.49 -4.44
CA PHE A 334 38.89 -6.98 -3.11
C PHE A 334 39.78 -8.12 -2.61
N ASN A 335 40.21 -9.03 -3.48
CA ASN A 335 41.13 -10.11 -3.10
C ASN A 335 42.53 -9.59 -2.76
N GLU A 336 43.01 -8.56 -3.47
CA GLU A 336 44.26 -7.87 -3.10
C GLU A 336 44.14 -7.22 -1.73
N VAL A 337 43.03 -6.50 -1.47
CA VAL A 337 42.76 -5.86 -0.17
C VAL A 337 42.68 -6.88 0.96
N LYS A 338 42.04 -8.04 0.76
CA LYS A 338 42.01 -9.14 1.76
C LYS A 338 43.41 -9.55 2.23
N GLY A 339 44.40 -9.50 1.36
CA GLY A 339 45.81 -9.77 1.70
C GLY A 339 46.44 -8.69 2.58
N LEU A 340 45.99 -7.44 2.46
CA LEU A 340 46.53 -6.27 3.16
C LEU A 340 45.93 -6.07 4.56
N VAL A 341 44.66 -6.44 4.77
CA VAL A 341 43.93 -6.16 6.03
C VAL A 341 44.14 -7.19 7.14
N LYS A 342 45.04 -8.17 6.95
CA LYS A 342 45.19 -9.30 7.85
C LYS A 342 45.55 -8.85 9.28
N ASN A 343 44.71 -9.24 10.24
CA ASN A 343 44.84 -8.93 11.68
C ASN A 343 44.62 -7.45 12.07
N ASP A 344 44.10 -6.61 11.18
CA ASP A 344 43.71 -5.24 11.51
C ASP A 344 42.17 -5.13 11.51
N PRO A 345 41.52 -5.00 12.68
CA PRO A 345 40.06 -4.98 12.78
C PRO A 345 39.44 -3.73 12.12
N ASP A 346 40.13 -2.59 12.10
CA ASP A 346 39.62 -1.36 11.50
C ASP A 346 39.66 -1.45 9.97
N LEU A 347 40.75 -1.99 9.41
CA LEU A 347 40.84 -2.24 7.98
C LEU A 347 39.91 -3.38 7.55
N ALA A 348 39.69 -4.39 8.40
CA ALA A 348 38.70 -5.44 8.15
C ALA A 348 37.27 -4.88 8.10
N TYR A 349 36.94 -3.93 8.99
CA TYR A 349 35.65 -3.24 8.98
C TYR A 349 35.48 -2.41 7.69
N LEU A 350 36.53 -1.68 7.29
CA LEU A 350 36.53 -0.91 6.05
C LEU A 350 36.32 -1.81 4.81
N LEU A 351 36.99 -2.96 4.76
CA LEU A 351 36.80 -3.96 3.72
C LEU A 351 35.36 -4.50 3.72
N ALA A 352 34.81 -4.89 4.87
CA ALA A 352 33.44 -5.39 4.96
C ALA A 352 32.42 -4.34 4.49
N ARG A 353 32.59 -3.07 4.88
CA ARG A 353 31.78 -1.93 4.37
C ARG A 353 31.92 -1.78 2.85
N GLY A 354 33.13 -1.91 2.32
CA GLY A 354 33.39 -1.91 0.88
C GLY A 354 32.68 -3.03 0.13
N ILE A 355 32.72 -4.25 0.66
CA ILE A 355 32.02 -5.42 0.11
C ILE A 355 30.50 -5.22 0.17
N SER A 356 29.97 -4.67 1.26
CA SER A 356 28.54 -4.34 1.37
C SER A 356 28.09 -3.37 0.29
N ARG A 357 28.85 -2.30 0.03
CA ARG A 357 28.55 -1.32 -1.05
C ARG A 357 28.70 -1.91 -2.45
N PHE A 358 29.67 -2.80 -2.65
CA PHE A 358 29.80 -3.56 -3.89
C PHE A 358 28.60 -4.49 -4.10
N ALA A 359 28.20 -5.22 -3.07
CA ALA A 359 27.05 -6.12 -3.12
C ALA A 359 25.75 -5.36 -3.43
N GLU A 360 25.56 -4.17 -2.87
CA GLU A 360 24.45 -3.28 -3.23
C GLU A 360 24.49 -2.88 -4.71
N ALA A 361 25.66 -2.49 -5.24
CA ALA A 361 25.81 -2.14 -6.66
C ALA A 361 25.51 -3.31 -7.59
N GLU A 362 25.86 -4.53 -7.19
CA GLU A 362 25.59 -5.77 -7.92
C GLU A 362 24.18 -6.36 -7.63
N LYS A 363 23.39 -5.71 -6.76
CA LYS A 363 22.08 -6.21 -6.29
C LYS A 363 22.15 -7.62 -5.69
N ASN A 364 23.22 -7.89 -4.95
CA ASN A 364 23.44 -9.16 -4.24
C ASN A 364 23.13 -8.99 -2.76
N ASP A 365 21.85 -9.13 -2.40
CA ASP A 365 21.37 -8.92 -1.02
C ASP A 365 21.99 -9.89 -0.02
N THR A 366 22.25 -11.15 -0.43
CA THR A 366 22.90 -12.15 0.43
C THR A 366 24.30 -11.71 0.84
N LEU A 367 25.15 -11.34 -0.13
CA LEU A 367 26.50 -10.89 0.17
C LEU A 367 26.51 -9.58 0.98
N ARG A 368 25.52 -8.71 0.73
CA ARG A 368 25.34 -7.47 1.50
C ARG A 368 25.06 -7.79 2.97
N ILE A 369 24.12 -8.68 3.25
CA ILE A 369 23.79 -9.13 4.61
C ILE A 369 25.02 -9.77 5.29
N GLU A 370 25.71 -10.69 4.61
CA GLU A 370 26.92 -11.34 5.15
C GLU A 370 28.03 -10.34 5.50
N ALA A 371 28.24 -9.33 4.65
CA ALA A 371 29.21 -8.28 4.91
C ALA A 371 28.80 -7.40 6.11
N MET A 372 27.51 -7.08 6.24
CA MET A 372 26.98 -6.31 7.36
C MET A 372 27.03 -7.10 8.68
N GLU A 373 26.77 -8.41 8.68
CA GLU A 373 27.01 -9.27 9.85
C GLU A 373 28.47 -9.19 10.31
N GLN A 374 29.42 -9.21 9.37
CA GLN A 374 30.84 -9.06 9.70
C GLN A 374 31.17 -7.67 10.26
N MET A 375 30.54 -6.61 9.74
CA MET A 375 30.68 -5.25 10.30
C MET A 375 30.21 -5.22 11.77
N ILE A 376 29.06 -5.83 12.05
CA ILE A 376 28.50 -5.90 13.41
C ILE A 376 29.30 -6.80 14.35
N TRP A 377 29.91 -7.87 13.84
CA TRP A 377 30.84 -8.68 14.64
C TRP A 377 32.08 -7.88 15.06
N LEU A 378 32.62 -7.05 14.15
CA LEU A 378 33.79 -6.20 14.42
C LEU A 378 33.46 -5.01 15.32
N ARG A 379 32.28 -4.41 15.15
CA ARG A 379 31.80 -3.23 15.89
C ARG A 379 30.36 -3.46 16.37
N PRO A 380 30.18 -4.15 17.51
CA PRO A 380 28.85 -4.54 17.98
C PRO A 380 27.99 -3.37 18.46
N ASP A 381 28.58 -2.19 18.69
CA ASP A 381 27.95 -0.95 19.13
C ASP A 381 27.59 0.01 17.98
N ASP A 382 27.79 -0.40 16.72
CA ASP A 382 27.36 0.32 15.51
C ASP A 382 25.84 0.13 15.30
N ASP A 383 25.05 0.91 16.04
CA ASP A 383 23.58 0.81 16.07
C ASP A 383 22.93 1.10 14.70
N ASP A 384 23.50 2.01 13.89
CA ASP A 384 22.96 2.36 12.56
C ASP A 384 23.20 1.23 11.54
N THR A 385 24.39 0.61 11.55
CA THR A 385 24.63 -0.60 10.74
C THR A 385 23.74 -1.75 11.20
N ARG A 386 23.50 -1.89 12.52
CA ARG A 386 22.68 -2.96 13.09
C ARG A 386 21.21 -2.79 12.69
N PHE A 387 20.70 -1.57 12.72
CA PHE A 387 19.38 -1.24 12.21
C PHE A 387 19.27 -1.59 10.72
N SER A 388 20.25 -1.17 9.92
CA SER A 388 20.28 -1.45 8.47
C SER A 388 20.35 -2.95 8.18
N LEU A 389 21.07 -3.72 8.99
CA LEU A 389 21.17 -5.18 8.88
C LEU A 389 19.84 -5.86 9.23
N ALA A 390 19.20 -5.42 10.30
CA ALA A 390 17.88 -5.89 10.69
C ALA A 390 16.84 -5.63 9.58
N PHE A 391 16.90 -4.44 8.97
CA PHE A 391 16.07 -4.08 7.82
C PHE A 391 16.33 -4.99 6.62
N ALA A 392 17.60 -5.20 6.25
CA ALA A 392 17.97 -6.09 5.16
C ALA A 392 17.48 -7.54 5.37
N HIS A 393 17.57 -8.04 6.61
CA HIS A 393 16.97 -9.34 6.98
C HIS A 393 15.45 -9.35 6.84
N SER A 394 14.76 -8.26 7.21
CA SER A 394 13.30 -8.14 7.05
C SER A 394 12.89 -8.20 5.59
N GLU A 395 13.58 -7.47 4.70
CA GLU A 395 13.35 -7.49 3.25
C GLU A 395 13.61 -8.89 2.66
N ALA A 396 14.63 -9.59 3.17
CA ALA A 396 14.93 -10.98 2.81
C ALA A 396 13.97 -12.00 3.45
N SER A 397 12.92 -11.57 4.15
CA SER A 397 11.98 -12.43 4.89
C SER A 397 12.60 -13.27 6.03
N ASN A 398 13.81 -12.95 6.46
CA ASN A 398 14.48 -13.52 7.64
C ASN A 398 14.00 -12.79 8.91
N ASN A 399 12.70 -12.86 9.18
CA ASN A 399 12.05 -12.04 10.20
C ASN A 399 12.56 -12.30 11.63
N ASP A 400 13.07 -13.50 11.91
CA ASP A 400 13.67 -13.89 13.17
C ASP A 400 15.03 -13.18 13.38
N MET A 401 15.86 -13.14 12.35
CA MET A 401 17.12 -12.39 12.34
C MET A 401 16.88 -10.88 12.40
N ALA A 402 15.87 -10.37 11.68
CA ALA A 402 15.47 -8.97 11.76
C ALA A 402 15.08 -8.59 13.19
N LEU A 403 14.21 -9.37 13.84
CA LEU A 403 13.80 -9.14 15.22
C LEU A 403 15.00 -9.22 16.19
N HIS A 404 15.88 -10.20 16.01
CA HIS A 404 17.10 -10.35 16.82
C HIS A 404 17.94 -9.07 16.79
N HIS A 405 18.24 -8.56 15.59
CA HIS A 405 19.10 -7.39 15.44
C HIS A 405 18.43 -6.10 15.91
N TYR A 406 17.14 -5.88 15.63
CA TYR A 406 16.44 -4.72 16.19
C TYR A 406 16.41 -4.73 17.72
N LEU A 407 16.20 -5.90 18.34
CA LEU A 407 16.18 -6.01 19.81
C LEU A 407 17.58 -5.89 20.42
N ALA A 408 18.63 -6.24 19.68
CA ALA A 408 20.02 -6.07 20.12
C ALA A 408 20.45 -4.60 20.19
N ILE A 409 19.77 -3.68 19.49
CA ILE A 409 19.95 -2.23 19.72
C ILE A 409 19.48 -1.91 21.15
N PRO A 410 20.33 -1.29 22.00
CA PRO A 410 19.98 -0.97 23.37
C PRO A 410 18.70 -0.14 23.44
N HIS A 411 17.80 -0.47 24.37
CA HIS A 411 16.49 0.16 24.48
C HIS A 411 16.54 1.70 24.50
N ALA A 412 17.52 2.28 25.19
CA ALA A 412 17.70 3.73 25.30
C ALA A 412 18.21 4.42 24.02
N ARG A 413 18.64 3.65 23.02
CA ARG A 413 19.18 4.13 21.74
C ARG A 413 18.28 3.81 20.55
N ARG A 414 17.16 3.11 20.78
CA ARG A 414 16.19 2.83 19.73
C ARG A 414 15.48 4.13 19.37
N LYS A 415 15.51 4.45 18.08
CA LYS A 415 14.76 5.56 17.49
C LYS A 415 13.35 5.08 17.12
N GLU A 416 12.49 6.01 16.77
CA GLU A 416 11.09 5.80 16.42
C GLU A 416 10.92 4.77 15.28
N GLY A 417 11.78 4.85 14.25
CA GLY A 417 11.81 3.87 13.16
C GLY A 417 12.21 2.46 13.60
N THR A 418 13.09 2.33 14.61
CA THR A 418 13.45 1.03 15.20
C THR A 418 12.26 0.43 15.92
N TRP A 419 11.54 1.24 16.71
CA TRP A 419 10.33 0.80 17.41
C TRP A 419 9.21 0.38 16.46
N ASN A 420 9.00 1.12 15.37
CA ASN A 420 8.04 0.74 14.32
C ASN A 420 8.39 -0.64 13.75
N ASN A 421 9.65 -0.86 13.36
CA ASN A 421 10.06 -2.12 12.75
C ASN A 421 10.06 -3.30 13.74
N ILE A 422 10.33 -3.07 15.03
CA ILE A 422 10.09 -4.06 16.10
C ILE A 422 8.59 -4.42 16.16
N GLY A 423 7.71 -3.43 16.05
CA GLY A 423 6.25 -3.63 16.02
C GLY A 423 5.82 -4.53 14.86
N VAL A 424 6.35 -4.28 13.66
CA VAL A 424 6.12 -5.10 12.45
C VAL A 424 6.68 -6.51 12.63
N ALA A 425 7.89 -6.66 13.18
CA ALA A 425 8.50 -7.96 13.42
C ALA A 425 7.71 -8.79 14.45
N TYR A 426 7.28 -8.19 15.56
CA TYR A 426 6.41 -8.88 16.53
C TYR A 426 5.06 -9.29 15.95
N GLN A 427 4.50 -8.46 15.06
CA GLN A 427 3.27 -8.79 14.34
C GLN A 427 3.45 -10.03 13.46
N HIS A 428 4.57 -10.13 12.72
CA HIS A 428 4.87 -11.30 11.89
C HIS A 428 4.80 -12.60 12.70
N PHE A 429 5.33 -12.59 13.93
CA PHE A 429 5.28 -13.73 14.84
C PHE A 429 3.97 -13.87 15.63
N SER A 430 2.93 -13.10 15.31
CA SER A 430 1.65 -13.10 16.03
C SER A 430 1.82 -12.85 17.54
N ILE A 431 2.66 -11.88 17.91
CA ILE A 431 2.90 -11.43 19.30
C ILE A 431 2.22 -10.05 19.48
N PRO A 432 0.88 -9.99 19.56
CA PRO A 432 0.12 -8.75 19.38
C PRO A 432 0.37 -7.71 20.49
N ALA A 433 0.51 -8.13 21.75
CA ALA A 433 0.74 -7.20 22.86
C ALA A 433 2.05 -6.41 22.67
N ARG A 434 3.15 -7.12 22.39
CA ARG A 434 4.46 -6.47 22.16
C ARG A 434 4.50 -5.66 20.88
N SER A 435 3.76 -6.09 19.84
CA SER A 435 3.62 -5.32 18.61
C SER A 435 2.95 -3.96 18.87
N ILE A 436 1.83 -3.97 19.60
CA ILE A 436 1.11 -2.74 20.00
C ILE A 436 2.00 -1.85 20.87
N ASP A 437 2.71 -2.41 21.85
CA ASP A 437 3.59 -1.63 22.73
C ASP A 437 4.72 -0.95 21.95
N ALA A 438 5.32 -1.64 20.98
CA ALA A 438 6.36 -1.09 20.12
C ALA A 438 5.82 0.01 19.20
N PHE A 439 4.67 -0.20 18.56
CA PHE A 439 4.03 0.84 17.75
C PHE A 439 3.62 2.06 18.58
N ARG A 440 3.16 1.88 19.83
CA ARG A 440 2.86 2.99 20.74
C ARG A 440 4.09 3.82 21.09
N HIS A 441 5.24 3.17 21.32
CA HIS A 441 6.50 3.89 21.56
C HIS A 441 6.87 4.73 20.34
N ALA A 442 6.90 4.11 19.15
CA ALA A 442 7.19 4.83 17.90
C ALA A 442 6.21 5.99 17.66
N ALA A 443 4.91 5.77 17.86
CA ALA A 443 3.89 6.80 17.71
C ALA A 443 4.07 7.95 18.72
N SER A 444 4.47 7.66 19.96
CA SER A 444 4.74 8.69 20.98
C SER A 444 5.94 9.58 20.66
N GLU A 445 6.84 9.09 19.81
CA GLU A 445 8.00 9.82 19.28
C GLU A 445 7.68 10.50 17.92
N GLY A 446 6.41 10.49 17.49
CA GLY A 446 5.96 11.20 16.29
C GLY A 446 5.98 10.38 15.00
N ASN A 447 6.27 9.08 15.05
CA ASN A 447 6.30 8.25 13.84
C ASN A 447 4.89 8.01 13.29
N THR A 448 4.56 8.68 12.19
CA THR A 448 3.22 8.66 11.59
C THR A 448 2.90 7.34 10.88
N LEU A 449 3.93 6.62 10.41
CA LEU A 449 3.76 5.26 9.90
C LEU A 449 3.34 4.31 11.02
N ALA A 450 3.99 4.37 12.18
CA ALA A 450 3.61 3.57 13.35
C ALA A 450 2.18 3.87 13.81
N MET A 451 1.75 5.14 13.75
CA MET A 451 0.36 5.52 14.02
C MET A 451 -0.61 4.84 13.04
N SER A 452 -0.29 4.78 11.74
CA SER A 452 -1.11 4.07 10.75
C SER A 452 -1.14 2.56 10.99
N ASN A 453 0.01 1.95 11.31
CA ASN A 453 0.11 0.54 11.66
C ASN A 453 -0.72 0.21 12.92
N LEU A 454 -0.65 1.07 13.94
CA LEU A 454 -1.44 0.94 15.16
C LEU A 454 -2.94 1.10 14.89
N ALA A 455 -3.34 2.03 14.01
CA ALA A 455 -4.72 2.23 13.62
C ALA A 455 -5.31 0.99 12.93
N TYR A 456 -4.57 0.34 12.03
CA TYR A 456 -5.00 -0.93 11.45
C TYR A 456 -5.17 -2.03 12.50
N ARG A 457 -4.30 -2.07 13.53
CA ARG A 457 -4.44 -3.03 14.64
C ARG A 457 -5.71 -2.80 15.43
N TYR A 458 -6.01 -1.54 15.74
CA TYR A 458 -7.25 -1.16 16.43
C TYR A 458 -8.47 -1.47 15.57
N LEU A 459 -8.44 -1.15 14.28
CA LEU A 459 -9.52 -1.43 13.36
C LEU A 459 -9.84 -2.94 13.29
N ASN A 460 -8.82 -3.79 13.17
CA ASN A 460 -8.98 -5.24 13.05
C ASN A 460 -9.62 -5.92 14.26
N VAL A 461 -9.60 -5.28 15.43
CA VAL A 461 -10.23 -5.79 16.66
C VAL A 461 -11.47 -4.99 17.07
N GLY A 462 -11.92 -4.05 16.22
CA GLY A 462 -13.13 -3.25 16.43
C GLY A 462 -12.97 -1.97 17.26
N PHE A 463 -11.73 -1.57 17.60
CA PHE A 463 -11.43 -0.31 18.28
C PHE A 463 -11.41 0.86 17.29
N LEU A 464 -12.56 1.10 16.64
CA LEU A 464 -12.68 2.09 15.56
C LEU A 464 -12.35 3.52 16.02
N LYS A 465 -12.75 3.87 17.25
CA LYS A 465 -12.55 5.20 17.82
C LYS A 465 -11.05 5.45 18.04
N GLU A 466 -10.37 4.50 18.66
CA GLU A 466 -8.94 4.55 18.93
C GLU A 466 -8.14 4.57 17.62
N ALA A 467 -8.56 3.79 16.61
CA ALA A 467 -7.97 3.81 15.28
C ALA A 467 -8.04 5.22 14.68
N LYS A 468 -9.22 5.85 14.73
CA LYS A 468 -9.41 7.21 14.22
C LYS A 468 -8.58 8.24 14.98
N GLU A 469 -8.56 8.19 16.30
CA GLU A 469 -7.78 9.11 17.14
C GLU A 469 -6.28 9.07 16.80
N GLN A 470 -5.72 7.88 16.55
CA GLN A 470 -4.31 7.76 16.13
C GLN A 470 -4.05 8.42 14.77
N LEU A 471 -4.97 8.28 13.82
CA LEU A 471 -4.82 8.85 12.49
C LEU A 471 -5.04 10.36 12.46
N ASP A 472 -6.00 10.86 13.25
CA ASP A 472 -6.21 12.30 13.44
C ASP A 472 -4.95 12.94 14.05
N ASN A 473 -4.27 12.27 14.99
CA ASN A 473 -2.97 12.72 15.51
C ASN A 473 -1.90 12.75 14.41
N ALA A 474 -1.82 11.71 13.58
CA ALA A 474 -0.84 11.64 12.51
C ALA A 474 -1.03 12.78 11.49
N LEU A 475 -2.27 13.11 11.12
CA LEU A 475 -2.59 14.19 10.17
C LEU A 475 -2.23 15.59 10.66
N ASN A 476 -2.04 15.78 11.97
CA ASN A 476 -1.63 17.05 12.55
C ASN A 476 -0.11 17.29 12.50
N THR A 477 0.67 16.34 11.96
CA THR A 477 2.12 16.50 11.74
C THR A 477 2.41 17.17 10.40
N GLU A 478 3.61 17.75 10.23
CA GLU A 478 3.95 18.50 9.01
C GLU A 478 3.98 17.64 7.75
N GLU A 479 4.44 16.38 7.89
CA GLU A 479 4.60 15.42 6.79
C GLU A 479 4.11 14.01 7.21
N PRO A 480 2.79 13.77 7.25
CA PRO A 480 2.26 12.45 7.57
C PRO A 480 2.63 11.43 6.49
N HIS A 481 3.02 10.24 6.92
CA HIS A 481 3.31 9.13 6.02
C HIS A 481 2.09 8.77 5.16
N LYS A 482 2.30 8.41 3.89
CA LYS A 482 1.22 8.11 2.92
C LYS A 482 0.17 7.09 3.41
N ASN A 483 0.61 6.11 4.20
CA ASN A 483 -0.25 5.06 4.77
C ASN A 483 -1.29 5.60 5.77
N VAL A 484 -1.09 6.80 6.33
CA VAL A 484 -2.08 7.44 7.23
C VAL A 484 -3.40 7.66 6.49
N SER A 485 -3.34 8.14 5.24
CA SER A 485 -4.52 8.37 4.41
C SER A 485 -5.24 7.05 4.04
N GLU A 486 -4.48 6.00 3.73
CA GLU A 486 -5.02 4.67 3.41
C GLU A 486 -5.72 4.04 4.62
N ALA A 487 -5.09 4.15 5.80
CA ALA A 487 -5.67 3.68 7.05
C ALA A 487 -6.94 4.47 7.41
N LEU A 488 -6.96 5.78 7.19
CA LEU A 488 -8.13 6.62 7.46
C LEU A 488 -9.31 6.24 6.55
N SER A 489 -9.05 6.03 5.26
CA SER A 489 -10.07 5.56 4.33
C SER A 489 -10.70 4.24 4.84
N SER A 490 -9.86 3.32 5.32
CA SER A 490 -10.31 2.04 5.86
C SER A 490 -11.20 2.22 7.10
N VAL A 491 -10.78 3.08 8.04
CA VAL A 491 -11.55 3.44 9.24
C VAL A 491 -12.91 4.05 8.87
N MET A 492 -12.94 5.00 7.94
CA MET A 492 -14.16 5.70 7.55
C MET A 492 -15.17 4.80 6.81
N GLU A 493 -14.71 3.82 6.03
CA GLU A 493 -15.58 2.91 5.28
C GLU A 493 -16.12 1.73 6.11
N THR A 494 -15.51 1.44 7.27
CA THR A 494 -15.85 0.24 8.05
C THR A 494 -17.31 0.23 8.53
N PRO A 495 -17.87 1.32 9.10
CA PRO A 495 -19.27 1.33 9.52
C PRO A 495 -20.27 1.04 8.38
N ASP A 496 -20.00 1.57 7.18
CA ASP A 496 -20.87 1.35 6.02
C ASP A 496 -20.74 -0.09 5.49
N LYS A 497 -19.53 -0.67 5.51
CA LYS A 497 -19.29 -2.08 5.15
C LYS A 497 -20.01 -3.02 6.11
N GLU A 498 -19.88 -2.80 7.42
CA GLU A 498 -20.55 -3.60 8.45
C GLU A 498 -22.07 -3.47 8.35
N LYS A 499 -22.59 -2.25 8.14
CA LYS A 499 -24.03 -2.03 7.95
C LYS A 499 -24.56 -2.80 6.74
N LYS A 500 -23.85 -2.75 5.62
CA LYS A 500 -24.24 -3.49 4.40
C LYS A 500 -24.27 -4.99 4.66
N GLU A 501 -23.27 -5.53 5.38
CA GLU A 501 -23.24 -6.95 5.74
C GLU A 501 -24.41 -7.33 6.65
N VAL A 502 -24.75 -6.48 7.62
CA VAL A 502 -25.95 -6.67 8.47
C VAL A 502 -27.23 -6.65 7.63
N ASP A 503 -27.38 -5.69 6.71
CA ASP A 503 -28.55 -5.58 5.85
C ASP A 503 -28.71 -6.83 4.96
N GLU A 504 -27.61 -7.38 4.44
CA GLU A 504 -27.59 -8.64 3.67
C GLU A 504 -27.98 -9.85 4.52
N ILE A 505 -27.48 -9.94 5.75
CA ILE A 505 -27.85 -10.98 6.72
C ILE A 505 -29.36 -10.91 7.03
N LEU A 506 -29.89 -9.71 7.29
CA LEU A 506 -31.32 -9.51 7.60
C LEU A 506 -32.22 -9.77 6.39
N ALA A 507 -31.78 -9.42 5.18
CA ALA A 507 -32.49 -9.74 3.95
C ALA A 507 -32.58 -11.25 3.71
N SER A 508 -31.50 -11.99 3.93
CA SER A 508 -31.51 -13.46 3.87
C SER A 508 -32.41 -14.07 4.95
N ALA A 509 -32.31 -13.58 6.18
CA ALA A 509 -33.15 -14.03 7.29
C ALA A 509 -34.65 -13.80 7.00
N SER A 510 -35.02 -12.67 6.40
CA SER A 510 -36.41 -12.33 6.06
C SER A 510 -37.05 -13.36 5.11
N LYS A 511 -36.31 -13.85 4.11
CA LYS A 511 -36.79 -14.92 3.21
C LYS A 511 -37.09 -16.20 3.97
N LYS A 512 -36.21 -16.58 4.91
CA LYS A 512 -36.42 -17.75 5.76
C LYS A 512 -37.61 -17.56 6.69
N ILE A 513 -37.73 -16.40 7.34
CA ILE A 513 -38.84 -16.09 8.24
C ILE A 513 -40.17 -16.27 7.51
N ALA A 514 -40.31 -15.69 6.32
CA ALA A 514 -41.52 -15.84 5.51
C ALA A 514 -41.82 -17.32 5.15
N ALA A 515 -40.79 -18.12 4.88
CA ALA A 515 -40.94 -19.54 4.62
C ALA A 515 -41.37 -20.32 5.87
N PHE A 516 -40.78 -20.03 7.03
CA PHE A 516 -41.15 -20.61 8.32
C PHE A 516 -42.56 -20.20 8.76
N GLU A 517 -43.01 -18.98 8.47
CA GLU A 517 -44.39 -18.54 8.72
C GLU A 517 -45.39 -19.40 7.94
N LYS A 518 -45.15 -19.62 6.64
CA LYS A 518 -46.00 -20.50 5.82
C LYS A 518 -45.98 -21.94 6.33
N LEU A 519 -44.80 -22.47 6.67
CA LEU A 519 -44.66 -23.81 7.25
C LEU A 519 -45.40 -23.92 8.59
N GLY A 520 -45.35 -22.88 9.42
CA GLY A 520 -46.05 -22.81 10.70
C GLY A 520 -47.56 -22.80 10.53
N GLN A 521 -48.09 -22.00 9.59
CA GLN A 521 -49.51 -21.98 9.24
C GLN A 521 -49.99 -23.35 8.76
N ALA A 522 -49.19 -24.03 7.93
CA ALA A 522 -49.53 -25.33 7.36
C ALA A 522 -49.68 -26.46 8.40
N ILE A 523 -49.09 -26.32 9.61
CA ILE A 523 -49.25 -27.31 10.69
C ILE A 523 -50.68 -27.34 11.23
N LEU A 524 -51.42 -26.22 11.11
CA LEU A 524 -52.79 -26.11 11.60
C LEU A 524 -53.83 -26.78 10.68
N GLU A 525 -53.39 -27.28 9.53
CA GLU A 525 -54.24 -27.91 8.53
C GLU A 525 -54.33 -29.43 8.72
N PRO A 526 -55.31 -30.12 8.10
CA PRO A 526 -55.38 -31.58 8.16
C PRO A 526 -54.11 -32.23 7.58
N ASP A 527 -53.63 -33.29 8.24
CA ASP A 527 -52.48 -34.08 7.77
C ASP A 527 -52.72 -34.65 6.38
N ILE A 528 -51.66 -34.66 5.56
CA ILE A 528 -51.67 -35.31 4.25
C ILE A 528 -51.74 -36.83 4.44
N ILE A 529 -52.83 -37.44 3.97
CA ILE A 529 -53.05 -38.89 4.06
C ILE A 529 -52.55 -39.60 2.79
N THR A 530 -52.67 -38.96 1.62
CA THR A 530 -52.28 -39.53 0.33
C THR A 530 -51.70 -38.48 -0.60
N LEU A 531 -50.72 -38.88 -1.42
CA LEU A 531 -50.12 -38.09 -2.51
C LEU A 531 -50.04 -38.95 -3.79
N ASN A 532 -49.82 -38.30 -4.93
CA ASN A 532 -49.44 -39.02 -6.15
C ASN A 532 -48.11 -39.76 -5.92
N ALA A 533 -47.96 -40.96 -6.48
CA ALA A 533 -46.76 -41.77 -6.33
C ALA A 533 -45.58 -41.24 -7.16
N GLU A 534 -45.84 -40.49 -8.23
CA GLU A 534 -44.80 -39.95 -9.12
C GLU A 534 -44.80 -38.41 -9.07
N TRP A 535 -43.64 -37.85 -8.75
CA TRP A 535 -43.37 -36.42 -8.69
C TRP A 535 -42.14 -36.05 -9.51
N ILE A 536 -42.02 -34.78 -9.87
CA ILE A 536 -40.89 -34.23 -10.61
C ILE A 536 -40.27 -33.14 -9.75
N CYS A 537 -38.96 -33.21 -9.51
CA CYS A 537 -38.13 -32.13 -8.97
C CYS A 537 -37.13 -31.63 -10.04
N PRO A 538 -36.38 -30.54 -9.80
CA PRO A 538 -35.45 -30.01 -10.79
C PRO A 538 -34.37 -31.01 -11.24
N ASP A 539 -34.01 -31.93 -10.34
CA ASP A 539 -32.88 -32.84 -10.54
C ASP A 539 -33.34 -34.20 -11.13
N CYS A 540 -34.53 -34.71 -10.77
CA CYS A 540 -35.06 -35.98 -11.26
C CYS A 540 -36.57 -36.19 -11.03
N GLU A 541 -37.09 -37.31 -11.53
CA GLU A 541 -38.36 -37.87 -11.06
C GLU A 541 -38.18 -38.52 -9.67
N LEU A 542 -39.20 -38.38 -8.82
CA LEU A 542 -39.26 -38.91 -7.47
C LEU A 542 -40.44 -39.88 -7.34
N THR A 543 -40.18 -41.04 -6.75
CA THR A 543 -41.23 -41.94 -6.25
C THR A 543 -41.54 -41.58 -4.81
N VAL A 544 -42.79 -41.22 -4.52
CA VAL A 544 -43.26 -40.74 -3.21
C VAL A 544 -44.15 -41.79 -2.55
N ALA A 545 -43.95 -41.99 -1.25
CA ALA A 545 -44.78 -42.84 -0.40
C ALA A 545 -45.09 -42.14 0.93
N ILE A 546 -46.30 -42.36 1.44
CA ILE A 546 -46.71 -41.96 2.79
C ILE A 546 -47.10 -43.22 3.57
N LYS A 547 -46.50 -43.39 4.76
CA LYS A 547 -46.83 -44.49 5.67
C LYS A 547 -46.73 -44.00 7.12
N ASP A 548 -47.80 -44.20 7.90
CA ASP A 548 -47.83 -43.85 9.33
C ASP A 548 -47.35 -42.40 9.62
N SER A 549 -47.84 -41.43 8.85
CA SER A 549 -47.45 -40.01 8.90
C SER A 549 -45.98 -39.70 8.57
N LYS A 550 -45.25 -40.67 8.00
CA LYS A 550 -43.91 -40.46 7.44
C LYS A 550 -43.98 -40.28 5.93
N PHE A 551 -43.21 -39.31 5.46
CA PHE A 551 -42.98 -39.02 4.06
C PHE A 551 -41.65 -39.63 3.62
N GLU A 552 -41.68 -40.40 2.54
CA GLU A 552 -40.50 -40.93 1.87
C GLU A 552 -40.56 -40.58 0.39
N ALA A 553 -39.48 -40.04 -0.17
CA ALA A 553 -39.36 -39.84 -1.61
C ALA A 553 -37.96 -40.20 -2.11
N SER A 554 -37.85 -40.89 -3.24
CA SER A 554 -36.54 -41.28 -3.79
C SER A 554 -36.47 -41.14 -5.30
N GLY A 555 -35.30 -40.81 -5.84
CA GLY A 555 -35.04 -40.69 -7.28
C GLY A 555 -33.57 -40.86 -7.65
N ARG A 556 -33.26 -40.78 -8.95
CA ARG A 556 -31.90 -40.84 -9.47
C ARG A 556 -31.64 -39.75 -10.49
N TYR A 557 -30.48 -39.12 -10.42
CA TYR A 557 -30.05 -38.09 -11.38
C TYR A 557 -28.58 -38.20 -11.74
N GLN A 558 -28.19 -37.60 -12.86
CA GLN A 558 -26.79 -37.53 -13.30
C GLN A 558 -26.26 -36.10 -13.17
N GLU A 559 -25.14 -35.96 -12.46
CA GLU A 559 -24.43 -34.68 -12.33
C GLU A 559 -23.25 -34.63 -13.31
N LYS A 560 -23.08 -33.50 -13.99
CA LYS A 560 -21.91 -33.24 -14.85
C LYS A 560 -20.75 -32.77 -13.99
N MET A 561 -19.63 -33.48 -14.00
CA MET A 561 -18.41 -32.99 -13.37
C MET A 561 -17.64 -32.09 -14.34
N ASN A 562 -17.44 -30.83 -13.98
CA ASN A 562 -16.47 -29.98 -14.65
C ASN A 562 -15.06 -30.41 -14.20
N ALA A 563 -14.34 -31.12 -15.06
CA ALA A 563 -12.94 -31.42 -14.83
C ALA A 563 -12.12 -30.13 -15.07
N LEU A 564 -11.66 -29.49 -14.01
CA LEU A 564 -10.62 -28.47 -14.13
C LEU A 564 -9.27 -29.19 -14.31
N THR A 565 -8.54 -28.78 -15.36
CA THR A 565 -7.16 -29.14 -15.75
C THR A 565 -6.96 -30.43 -16.56
N GLY A 566 -6.60 -30.24 -17.84
CA GLY A 566 -6.08 -31.30 -18.73
C GLY A 566 -6.66 -31.23 -20.14
N LEU A 567 -5.79 -31.07 -21.15
CA LEU A 567 -6.06 -30.77 -22.56
C LEU A 567 -6.88 -31.81 -23.37
N LEU A 568 -7.66 -32.69 -22.74
CA LEU A 568 -8.59 -33.64 -23.36
C LEU A 568 -9.76 -33.92 -22.38
N ALA A 569 -10.70 -32.99 -22.23
CA ALA A 569 -11.83 -33.14 -21.31
C ALA A 569 -12.92 -34.04 -21.92
N THR A 570 -12.97 -35.30 -21.49
CA THR A 570 -14.19 -36.11 -21.60
C THR A 570 -15.13 -35.72 -20.46
N VAL A 571 -16.37 -35.32 -20.77
CA VAL A 571 -17.39 -35.04 -19.75
C VAL A 571 -17.70 -36.35 -19.03
N LYS A 572 -17.23 -36.50 -17.79
CA LYS A 572 -17.62 -37.61 -16.93
C LYS A 572 -18.92 -37.25 -16.22
N HIS A 573 -19.91 -38.13 -16.35
CA HIS A 573 -21.15 -38.06 -15.59
C HIS A 573 -21.03 -38.94 -14.35
N LYS A 574 -21.47 -38.43 -13.21
CA LYS A 574 -21.58 -39.21 -11.97
C LYS A 574 -23.05 -39.31 -11.58
N GLU A 575 -23.52 -40.53 -11.36
CA GLU A 575 -24.92 -40.80 -11.02
C GLU A 575 -25.10 -40.79 -9.51
N TYR A 576 -26.20 -40.20 -9.05
CA TYR A 576 -26.56 -40.07 -7.64
C TYR A 576 -27.98 -40.58 -7.39
N GLU A 577 -28.17 -41.25 -6.26
CA GLU A 577 -29.46 -41.50 -5.63
C GLU A 577 -29.77 -40.38 -4.65
N ILE A 578 -30.98 -39.83 -4.74
CA ILE A 578 -31.51 -38.85 -3.79
C ILE A 578 -32.65 -39.49 -3.00
N ALA A 579 -32.64 -39.31 -1.68
CA ALA A 579 -33.68 -39.81 -0.78
C ALA A 579 -34.09 -38.72 0.21
N PHE A 580 -35.38 -38.43 0.28
CA PHE A 580 -36.02 -37.57 1.26
C PHE A 580 -36.76 -38.44 2.27
N THR A 581 -36.52 -38.20 3.55
CA THR A 581 -37.25 -38.85 4.65
C THR A 581 -37.68 -37.79 5.65
N GLY A 582 -38.96 -37.73 6.00
CA GLY A 582 -39.46 -36.71 6.93
C GLY A 582 -40.80 -37.04 7.55
N GLU A 583 -41.23 -36.15 8.45
CA GLU A 583 -42.50 -36.25 9.18
C GLU A 583 -43.51 -35.24 8.61
N ILE A 584 -44.75 -35.71 8.45
CA ILE A 584 -45.88 -34.89 8.02
C ILE A 584 -46.49 -34.20 9.24
N ALA A 585 -46.82 -32.92 9.09
CA ALA A 585 -47.68 -32.20 10.02
C ALA A 585 -48.50 -31.18 9.22
N GLY A 586 -49.82 -31.37 9.18
CA GLY A 586 -50.73 -30.70 8.27
C GLY A 586 -50.28 -30.83 6.81
N ARG A 587 -50.15 -29.71 6.10
CA ARG A 587 -49.70 -29.67 4.68
C ARG A 587 -48.19 -29.55 4.48
N ARG A 588 -47.37 -29.75 5.52
CA ARG A 588 -45.91 -29.70 5.40
C ARG A 588 -45.23 -31.02 5.71
N VAL A 589 -44.02 -31.18 5.19
CA VAL A 589 -43.05 -32.22 5.57
C VAL A 589 -41.79 -31.55 6.11
N PHE A 590 -41.18 -32.13 7.14
CA PHE A 590 -39.86 -31.71 7.63
C PHE A 590 -38.98 -32.94 7.84
N GLY A 591 -37.73 -32.90 7.40
CA GLY A 591 -36.85 -34.07 7.49
C GLY A 591 -35.47 -33.87 6.89
N ASP A 592 -34.88 -34.97 6.43
CA ASP A 592 -33.53 -35.03 5.87
C ASP A 592 -33.53 -35.49 4.42
N VAL A 593 -32.73 -34.82 3.58
CA VAL A 593 -32.41 -35.25 2.23
C VAL A 593 -30.97 -35.72 2.17
N VAL A 594 -30.77 -36.91 1.62
CA VAL A 594 -29.46 -37.56 1.47
C VAL A 594 -29.21 -37.81 -0.02
N ARG A 595 -28.00 -37.47 -0.48
CA ARG A 595 -27.53 -37.80 -1.83
C ARG A 595 -26.37 -38.79 -1.75
N THR A 596 -26.51 -39.93 -2.41
CA THR A 596 -25.52 -41.01 -2.39
C THR A 596 -25.04 -41.31 -3.82
N PRO A 597 -23.72 -41.28 -4.10
CA PRO A 597 -23.21 -41.63 -5.42
C PRO A 597 -23.40 -43.12 -5.72
N VAL A 598 -23.99 -43.43 -6.88
CA VAL A 598 -24.26 -44.79 -7.34
C VAL A 598 -22.94 -45.51 -7.63
N GLY A 599 -22.80 -46.75 -7.14
CA GLY A 599 -21.61 -47.59 -7.35
C GLY A 599 -20.55 -47.54 -6.23
N THR A 600 -20.79 -46.84 -5.12
CA THR A 600 -19.92 -46.93 -3.94
C THR A 600 -20.32 -48.11 -3.04
N ASN A 601 -19.66 -49.26 -3.23
CA ASN A 601 -19.67 -50.34 -2.24
C ASN A 601 -18.90 -49.86 -1.00
N ALA A 602 -19.59 -49.34 0.02
CA ALA A 602 -18.96 -48.99 1.28
C ALA A 602 -18.56 -50.26 2.04
N THR A 603 -17.29 -50.67 1.96
CA THR A 603 -16.69 -51.76 2.76
C THR A 603 -16.41 -51.38 4.22
N SER A 604 -16.94 -50.27 4.73
CA SER A 604 -16.87 -49.93 6.15
C SER A 604 -18.03 -49.04 6.56
N ILE A 605 -18.78 -49.48 7.57
CA ILE A 605 -19.91 -48.79 8.19
C ILE A 605 -19.47 -47.42 8.77
N LEU A 606 -18.17 -47.26 9.10
CA LEU A 606 -17.61 -46.01 9.61
C LEU A 606 -17.26 -44.99 8.51
N ALA A 607 -16.90 -45.46 7.30
CA ALA A 607 -16.59 -44.59 6.16
C ALA A 607 -17.85 -44.10 5.41
N GLY A 608 -18.93 -44.89 5.43
CA GLY A 608 -20.22 -44.51 4.84
C GLY A 608 -20.96 -43.42 5.60
N ALA A 609 -20.69 -43.24 6.90
CA ALA A 609 -21.28 -42.18 7.73
C ALA A 609 -20.62 -40.80 7.51
N LEU A 610 -19.35 -40.77 7.09
CA LEU A 610 -18.60 -39.53 6.85
C LEU A 610 -18.81 -38.93 5.45
N ASN A 611 -19.36 -39.70 4.50
CA ASN A 611 -19.56 -39.29 3.09
C ASN A 611 -21.02 -39.06 2.69
N ARG A 612 -21.96 -39.09 3.64
CA ARG A 612 -23.37 -38.74 3.39
C ARG A 612 -23.59 -37.29 3.80
N GLU A 613 -23.59 -36.37 2.83
CA GLU A 613 -24.16 -35.04 3.06
C GLU A 613 -25.68 -35.19 3.28
N SER A 614 -26.09 -35.26 4.55
CA SER A 614 -27.48 -35.10 4.94
C SER A 614 -27.77 -33.62 5.11
N LYS A 615 -28.82 -33.12 4.47
CA LYS A 615 -29.29 -31.74 4.61
C LYS A 615 -30.72 -31.76 5.14
N ARG A 616 -31.01 -30.92 6.15
CA ARG A 616 -32.40 -30.74 6.58
C ARG A 616 -33.21 -30.02 5.52
N PHE A 617 -34.43 -30.49 5.27
CA PHE A 617 -35.35 -29.88 4.33
C PHE A 617 -36.74 -29.68 4.95
N ALA A 618 -37.50 -28.79 4.34
CA ALA A 618 -38.95 -28.72 4.52
C ALA A 618 -39.65 -28.71 3.16
N ILE A 619 -40.84 -29.29 3.07
CA ILE A 619 -41.75 -29.17 1.92
C ILE A 619 -43.04 -28.54 2.41
N LEU A 620 -43.53 -27.53 1.70
CA LEU A 620 -44.86 -26.99 1.84
C LEU A 620 -45.67 -27.38 0.60
N PHE A 621 -46.63 -28.29 0.74
CA PHE A 621 -47.53 -28.62 -0.36
C PHE A 621 -48.56 -27.51 -0.57
N ASP A 622 -49.08 -27.37 -1.80
CA ASP A 622 -50.22 -26.49 -2.10
C ASP A 622 -51.55 -27.10 -1.60
N SER A 623 -52.66 -26.38 -1.76
CA SER A 623 -53.98 -26.86 -1.29
C SER A 623 -54.58 -27.97 -2.16
N THR A 624 -54.04 -28.16 -3.37
CA THR A 624 -54.49 -29.18 -4.33
C THR A 624 -53.67 -30.48 -4.24
N LEU A 625 -52.58 -30.45 -3.46
CA LEU A 625 -51.58 -31.50 -3.35
C LEU A 625 -50.99 -31.91 -4.71
N GLN A 626 -50.93 -30.96 -5.67
CA GLN A 626 -50.34 -31.17 -6.99
C GLN A 626 -48.96 -30.51 -7.14
N SER A 627 -48.61 -29.58 -6.25
CA SER A 627 -47.29 -28.98 -6.19
C SER A 627 -46.82 -28.79 -4.74
N GLY A 628 -45.52 -28.61 -4.56
CA GLY A 628 -44.92 -28.27 -3.28
C GLY A 628 -43.65 -27.45 -3.42
N GLU A 629 -43.46 -26.50 -2.50
CA GLU A 629 -42.25 -25.70 -2.36
C GLU A 629 -41.28 -26.41 -1.41
N VAL A 630 -40.07 -26.73 -1.90
CA VAL A 630 -39.01 -27.37 -1.13
C VAL A 630 -37.98 -26.34 -0.69
N ILE A 631 -37.62 -26.39 0.58
CA ILE A 631 -36.59 -25.57 1.21
C ILE A 631 -35.52 -26.52 1.71
N GLU A 632 -34.43 -26.64 0.95
CA GLU A 632 -33.33 -27.55 1.26
C GLU A 632 -32.18 -26.82 1.95
N ALA A 633 -31.52 -27.51 2.89
CA ALA A 633 -30.52 -26.95 3.79
C ALA A 633 -31.10 -25.79 4.60
N ILE A 634 -32.27 -26.01 5.22
CA ILE A 634 -33.07 -24.97 5.87
C ILE A 634 -32.31 -24.19 6.97
N ASP A 635 -31.25 -24.77 7.52
CA ASP A 635 -30.36 -24.13 8.51
C ASP A 635 -29.22 -23.32 7.91
N SER A 636 -28.86 -23.58 6.66
CA SER A 636 -27.80 -22.87 5.94
C SER A 636 -28.14 -21.40 5.82
N ARG A 637 -27.17 -20.49 5.89
CA ARG A 637 -27.36 -19.04 5.60
C ARG A 637 -28.03 -18.82 4.23
N GLU A 638 -27.80 -19.72 3.29
CA GLU A 638 -28.36 -19.70 1.94
C GLU A 638 -29.06 -21.04 1.64
N PRO A 639 -30.34 -21.20 2.01
CA PRO A 639 -31.10 -22.41 1.68
C PRO A 639 -31.48 -22.41 0.19
N ARG A 640 -31.54 -23.61 -0.41
CA ARG A 640 -31.98 -23.79 -1.81
C ARG A 640 -33.49 -23.92 -1.85
N PHE A 641 -34.16 -23.03 -2.57
CA PHE A 641 -35.60 -23.08 -2.82
C PHE A 641 -35.88 -23.65 -4.20
N TYR A 642 -36.81 -24.61 -4.31
CA TYR A 642 -37.28 -25.13 -5.58
C TYR A 642 -38.69 -25.71 -5.49
N GLN A 643 -39.31 -25.96 -6.63
CA GLN A 643 -40.65 -26.53 -6.71
C GLN A 643 -40.61 -28.01 -7.08
N ILE A 644 -41.57 -28.77 -6.58
CA ILE A 644 -41.88 -30.14 -7.00
C ILE A 644 -43.32 -30.21 -7.49
N HIS A 645 -43.58 -31.07 -8.46
CA HIS A 645 -44.91 -31.22 -9.08
C HIS A 645 -45.30 -32.68 -9.24
N ALA A 646 -46.57 -32.99 -9.02
CA ALA A 646 -47.12 -34.31 -9.30
C ALA A 646 -47.10 -34.57 -10.81
N LYS A 647 -46.67 -35.77 -11.21
CA LYS A 647 -46.62 -36.15 -12.62
C LYS A 647 -48.05 -36.36 -13.16
N PRO A 648 -48.43 -35.76 -14.30
CA PRO A 648 -49.77 -35.91 -14.84
C PRO A 648 -50.07 -37.38 -15.17
N ARG A 649 -51.20 -37.91 -14.72
CA ARG A 649 -51.65 -39.24 -15.16
C ARG A 649 -51.93 -39.20 -16.65
N GLN A 650 -51.21 -39.99 -17.46
CA GLN A 650 -51.59 -40.21 -18.85
C GLN A 650 -52.98 -40.88 -18.89
N PRO A 651 -53.93 -40.39 -19.72
CA PRO A 651 -55.21 -41.06 -19.88
C PRO A 651 -55.00 -42.47 -20.44
N ARG A 652 -55.57 -43.48 -19.77
CA ARG A 652 -55.61 -44.85 -20.31
C ARG A 652 -56.40 -44.83 -21.62
N LEU A 653 -55.76 -45.20 -22.73
CA LEU A 653 -56.45 -45.58 -23.96
C LEU A 653 -57.34 -46.79 -23.63
N GLU A 654 -58.66 -46.59 -23.64
CA GLU A 654 -59.63 -47.69 -23.59
C GLU A 654 -59.46 -48.53 -24.86
N VAL A 655 -59.03 -49.77 -24.68
CA VAL A 655 -59.02 -50.79 -25.73
C VAL A 655 -60.47 -51.18 -25.97
N ASN A 656 -61.02 -50.74 -27.09
CA ASN A 656 -62.33 -51.16 -27.58
C ASN A 656 -62.22 -52.63 -27.98
N VAL A 657 -62.84 -53.53 -27.21
CA VAL A 657 -62.93 -54.95 -27.54
C VAL A 657 -64.17 -55.14 -28.41
N ASP A 658 -63.96 -55.27 -29.72
CA ASP A 658 -64.99 -55.75 -30.64
C ASP A 658 -65.30 -57.22 -30.31
N THR A 659 -66.52 -57.48 -29.83
CA THR A 659 -67.13 -58.80 -29.82
C THR A 659 -67.71 -59.13 -31.21
N PRO A 660 -67.50 -60.35 -31.75
CA PRO A 660 -67.90 -60.68 -33.11
C PRO A 660 -69.36 -61.14 -33.20
N ARG A 661 -70.07 -60.63 -34.21
CA ARG A 661 -70.99 -61.40 -35.07
C ARG A 661 -71.31 -60.66 -36.36
#